data_AF-A0A2T5LQW0-F1
#
_entry.id   AF-A0A2T5LQW0-F1
#
_cell.length_a   1.000
_cell.length_b   1.000
_cell.length_c   1.000
_cell.angle_alpha   90.00
_cell.angle_beta   90.00
_cell.angle_gamma   90.00
#
_symmetry.space_group_name_H-M   'P 1'
#
loop_
_entity.id
_entity.type
_entity.pdbx_description
1 polymer ?
#
loop_
_entity_poly.entity_id
_entity_poly.type
_entity_poly.pdbx_seq_one_letter_code
_entity_poly.pdbx_strand_id
1 'polypeptide(L)'
;MAIKPAIWPVLLANILIPISILIFSLGFFPYKPLIPGLATFEEARNAPAPIFNKVVFMVVDALRSDFVYSDKSGFLFTQGLIRSGAAVPFTAYAGSPTVTMPRLKALTTGSVPSFLDVILNIAESDTSSTLAFQDTWLAQIKRRGEKLIMYGDDTWLKLFPGMFSRADGTTSFFVSDFTEVDTNVTRHIPHELLQDDWSALIMHYLGLDHIGHKAGPQSPYMITKQREMDAIVSQVYEAMNQEAHLESTLFVVCGDHGMNDAGNHGGSSVGETSPALLFISPKFQTIEGMRQSPIAAFKDMQYYRVVDQTDITPTLAGLLGLPIPLNSLGVFIPELLDLWHSDNGSASQSEVESSLLHFLKTSQSLMSSAASNYNLKYLSLGIFVSGLAVLFALPASYRVLSGEKHAGLFFALSILSYGALMFASSYVEEEQQFWYWIFTGWAFYLHISPLIPSIKEYSVGNKTSELLQSLSKFASDKEAEIETICNTNHQEFVTSVNQLLHIREDSVSLTAEILDLNQSIQASTEKLAEQKKALVESRSHRQNIDETSRAIQDCLEVLRLANQVHDLLAKKNHYAALRALEELQNVHLKGVTQYQIADMIQRSVPATQRAIAEAVMSDLNTWLYRIREMSQYLGEIALYHTDLRKTRHKERAAKMPYLEHFKLNSAIELVSDEHEEYDLLQNEELQVDFTPLFECLHIHQSLGQMDKFKVEYANTRRRQKELLIPASITLVDEDGASLHNLLEEMAGFAIVERSTMKKLPGLRSPVDVDELWDSMCQTAVSLISKALCEVDNAESLLRIKNLIALFMQTMNAWGFAVGTFDNLFLTLFRKYAELLKRRFSDDFQEIVSTDDYMPMPIQTPEEFDKVLNVSWYNPENPQEQVFPCVLPFSQMYPLCCIDIRNFLNQFYFFANDDFSNPDVIDETVKDALDELLSSKVCDTLVERLNSQYLGQIVQILINLEHFELACHELELLLAAARSQNTSGDPLTLKATEKFRDNKKVAEKRIFEVVNSKIDDLIETAEYDWVAQVAPTEPSSYMQTLTRFLSNIMNSTLLGLPTEIKELIYFDALSHAANMILALPLSPDVKRINPNGVMALAKDVEYLYQFVDGLNVPILRENLDELQQTVQLMQADNADEFYDISTRNKKYGRVDAINGPVLLEKLTHTIQSPVKTEKFPTLTSRFGKKS
;
A
#
# COMPACT_ATOMS: atom_id res chain seq x y z
N MET A 1 52.16 28.33 -10.02
CA MET A 1 51.51 27.83 -8.78
C MET A 1 52.50 26.85 -8.14
N ALA A 2 53.29 27.32 -7.17
CA ALA A 2 54.45 26.58 -6.66
C ALA A 2 54.03 25.62 -5.54
N ILE A 3 54.03 24.32 -5.83
CA ILE A 3 53.85 23.26 -4.83
C ILE A 3 55.16 23.17 -4.03
N LYS A 4 55.09 23.40 -2.71
CA LYS A 4 56.27 23.43 -1.82
C LYS A 4 57.09 22.14 -1.92
N PRO A 5 58.44 22.19 -1.80
CA PRO A 5 59.35 21.04 -1.92
C PRO A 5 59.19 19.95 -0.83
N ALA A 6 58.19 20.05 0.05
CA ALA A 6 57.90 19.08 1.11
C ALA A 6 56.87 18.00 0.70
N ILE A 7 56.28 18.07 -0.49
CA ILE A 7 55.12 17.23 -0.87
C ILE A 7 55.50 16.02 -1.76
N TRP A 8 56.62 16.09 -2.49
CA TRP A 8 57.09 15.03 -3.40
C TRP A 8 57.33 13.65 -2.74
N PRO A 9 57.96 13.54 -1.55
CA PRO A 9 58.16 12.25 -0.89
C PRO A 9 56.84 11.56 -0.50
N VAL A 10 55.83 12.36 -0.13
CA VAL A 10 54.50 11.86 0.24
C VAL A 10 53.75 11.37 -1.00
N LEU A 11 53.86 12.08 -2.13
CA LEU A 11 53.31 11.62 -3.42
C LEU A 11 53.92 10.29 -3.88
N LEU A 12 55.24 10.13 -3.73
CA LEU A 12 55.91 8.88 -4.09
C LEU A 12 55.50 7.72 -3.17
N ALA A 13 55.39 7.97 -1.86
CA ALA A 13 54.87 7.00 -0.89
C ALA A 13 53.45 6.56 -1.25
N ASN A 14 52.57 7.49 -1.63
CA ASN A 14 51.19 7.20 -2.04
C ASN A 14 51.08 6.37 -3.33
N ILE A 15 52.08 6.38 -4.22
CA ILE A 15 52.13 5.50 -5.39
C ILE A 15 52.71 4.13 -5.03
N LEU A 16 53.70 4.07 -4.14
CA LEU A 16 54.34 2.81 -3.73
C LEU A 16 53.43 1.95 -2.84
N ILE A 17 52.54 2.54 -2.05
CA ILE A 17 51.56 1.81 -1.23
C ILE A 17 50.68 0.87 -2.08
N PRO A 18 49.94 1.32 -3.11
CA PRO A 18 49.11 0.42 -3.91
C PRO A 18 49.94 -0.62 -4.68
N ILE A 19 51.15 -0.28 -5.14
CA ILE A 19 52.07 -1.25 -5.77
C ILE A 19 52.49 -2.33 -4.76
N SER A 20 52.80 -1.95 -3.52
CA SER A 20 53.17 -2.88 -2.46
C SER A 20 52.02 -3.82 -2.08
N ILE A 21 50.79 -3.30 -2.03
CA ILE A 21 49.57 -4.08 -1.77
C ILE A 21 49.34 -5.08 -2.90
N LEU A 22 49.51 -4.67 -4.17
CA LEU A 22 49.37 -5.57 -5.32
C LEU A 22 50.37 -6.73 -5.27
N ILE A 23 51.65 -6.44 -5.03
CA ILE A 23 52.71 -7.46 -4.94
C ILE A 23 52.48 -8.39 -3.75
N PHE A 24 52.07 -7.84 -2.60
CA PHE A 24 51.73 -8.63 -1.42
C PHE A 24 50.53 -9.54 -1.70
N SER A 25 49.48 -9.02 -2.35
CA SER A 25 48.28 -9.78 -2.72
C SER A 25 48.61 -10.95 -3.66
N LEU A 26 49.50 -10.75 -4.65
CA LEU A 26 49.98 -11.83 -5.52
C LEU A 26 50.75 -12.92 -4.75
N GLY A 27 51.36 -12.59 -3.61
CA GLY A 27 52.01 -13.55 -2.73
C GLY A 27 51.07 -14.24 -1.74
N PHE A 28 50.03 -13.53 -1.31
CA PHE A 28 49.05 -13.97 -0.33
C PHE A 28 47.96 -14.88 -0.93
N PHE A 29 47.59 -14.65 -2.19
CA PHE A 29 46.63 -15.47 -2.95
C PHE A 29 47.35 -16.31 -4.02
N PRO A 30 48.01 -17.42 -3.64
CA PRO A 30 48.72 -18.25 -4.61
C PRO A 30 47.74 -18.92 -5.59
N TYR A 31 48.06 -18.84 -6.89
CA TYR A 31 47.35 -19.57 -7.93
C TYR A 31 47.64 -21.08 -7.83
N LYS A 32 46.60 -21.91 -7.68
CA LYS A 32 46.73 -23.37 -7.59
C LYS A 32 46.67 -24.00 -8.99
N PRO A 33 47.75 -24.61 -9.49
CA PRO A 33 47.69 -25.37 -10.74
C PRO A 33 46.92 -26.68 -10.52
N LEU A 34 45.74 -26.80 -11.12
CA LEU A 34 44.95 -28.03 -11.10
C LEU A 34 45.38 -28.94 -12.26
N ILE A 35 45.46 -30.25 -11.99
CA ILE A 35 45.68 -31.25 -13.04
C ILE A 35 44.36 -31.37 -13.83
N PRO A 36 44.34 -31.07 -15.13
CA PRO A 36 43.13 -31.13 -15.93
C PRO A 36 42.81 -32.58 -16.33
N GLY A 37 41.52 -32.86 -16.50
CA GLY A 37 41.01 -34.17 -16.91
C GLY A 37 40.39 -34.97 -15.77
N LEU A 38 39.94 -36.18 -16.09
CA LEU A 38 39.32 -37.12 -15.15
C LEU A 38 40.26 -38.31 -14.91
N ALA A 39 40.41 -38.73 -13.66
CA ALA A 39 41.18 -39.90 -13.28
C ALA A 39 40.69 -41.16 -14.00
N THR A 40 41.64 -42.05 -14.28
CA THR A 40 41.43 -43.36 -14.90
C THR A 40 42.26 -44.39 -14.18
N PHE A 41 41.79 -45.63 -14.11
CA PHE A 41 42.64 -46.76 -13.71
C PHE A 41 43.70 -47.02 -14.80
N GLU A 42 44.98 -47.15 -14.42
CA GLU A 42 46.08 -47.40 -15.37
C GLU A 42 45.94 -48.75 -16.11
N GLU A 43 45.34 -49.76 -15.46
CA GLU A 43 44.95 -51.02 -16.08
C GLU A 43 43.56 -51.45 -15.58
N ALA A 44 42.70 -52.00 -16.45
CA ALA A 44 41.35 -52.45 -16.07
C ALA A 44 41.34 -53.55 -14.99
N ARG A 45 42.49 -54.22 -14.75
CA ARG A 45 42.67 -55.22 -13.68
C ARG A 45 42.95 -54.61 -12.30
N ASN A 46 43.28 -53.32 -12.23
CA ASN A 46 43.64 -52.62 -10.99
C ASN A 46 42.46 -51.88 -10.35
N ALA A 47 41.26 -51.95 -10.94
CA ALA A 47 40.05 -51.39 -10.33
C ALA A 47 39.59 -52.28 -9.16
N PRO A 48 39.45 -51.74 -7.93
CA PRO A 48 38.91 -52.51 -6.82
C PRO A 48 37.46 -52.91 -7.11
N ALA A 49 37.07 -54.10 -6.68
CA ALA A 49 35.67 -54.54 -6.78
C ALA A 49 34.81 -53.59 -5.93
N PRO A 50 33.73 -53.00 -6.50
CA PRO A 50 32.86 -52.11 -5.76
C PRO A 50 32.14 -52.89 -4.64
N ILE A 51 32.21 -52.37 -3.41
CA ILE A 51 31.47 -52.93 -2.27
C ILE A 51 30.00 -52.50 -2.31
N PHE A 52 29.76 -51.28 -2.82
CA PHE A 52 28.45 -50.68 -2.96
C PHE A 52 28.19 -50.25 -4.41
N ASN A 53 26.93 -50.38 -4.83
CA ASN A 53 26.49 -49.99 -6.17
C ASN A 53 25.83 -48.60 -6.19
N LYS A 54 25.23 -48.19 -5.06
CA LYS A 54 24.56 -46.90 -4.91
C LYS A 54 25.10 -46.14 -3.70
N VAL A 55 24.98 -44.82 -3.73
CA VAL A 55 25.30 -43.95 -2.60
C VAL A 55 24.15 -42.98 -2.31
N VAL A 56 23.80 -42.84 -1.04
CA VAL A 56 22.99 -41.73 -0.53
C VAL A 56 23.93 -40.83 0.26
N PHE A 57 24.03 -39.56 -0.10
CA PHE A 57 24.94 -38.60 0.49
C PHE A 57 24.15 -37.44 1.11
N MET A 58 23.96 -37.49 2.42
CA MET A 58 23.21 -36.50 3.19
C MET A 58 24.17 -35.54 3.88
N VAL A 59 24.16 -34.30 3.42
CA VAL A 59 24.82 -33.18 4.08
C VAL A 59 23.80 -32.47 4.96
N VAL A 60 24.14 -32.28 6.23
CA VAL A 60 23.36 -31.44 7.15
C VAL A 60 24.24 -30.25 7.52
N ASP A 61 23.84 -29.07 7.07
CA ASP A 61 24.61 -27.84 7.25
C ASP A 61 24.80 -27.53 8.75
N ALA A 62 26.02 -27.19 9.11
CA ALA A 62 26.47 -26.92 10.49
C ALA A 62 26.23 -28.06 11.51
N LEU A 63 26.24 -29.33 11.07
CA LEU A 63 26.08 -30.51 11.93
C LEU A 63 27.30 -30.77 12.83
N ARG A 64 27.34 -30.12 14.00
CA ARG A 64 28.36 -30.36 15.04
C ARG A 64 28.36 -31.82 15.54
N SER A 65 29.54 -32.33 15.93
CA SER A 65 29.68 -33.69 16.47
C SER A 65 28.84 -33.96 17.73
N ASP A 66 28.68 -32.95 18.61
CA ASP A 66 27.88 -33.09 19.83
C ASP A 66 26.38 -33.24 19.54
N PHE A 67 25.89 -32.74 18.41
CA PHE A 67 24.50 -32.91 18.00
C PHE A 67 24.14 -34.35 17.69
N VAL A 68 25.11 -35.22 17.33
CA VAL A 68 24.84 -36.63 17.00
C VAL A 68 25.30 -37.59 18.10
N TYR A 69 26.46 -37.34 18.71
CA TYR A 69 27.13 -38.34 19.54
C TYR A 69 26.94 -38.17 21.05
N SER A 70 26.58 -36.97 21.50
CA SER A 70 26.43 -36.66 22.91
C SER A 70 25.20 -37.32 23.54
N ASP A 71 25.18 -37.36 24.86
CA ASP A 71 24.06 -37.81 25.69
C ASP A 71 22.80 -36.93 25.54
N LYS A 72 22.97 -35.67 25.12
CA LYS A 72 21.89 -34.69 24.93
C LYS A 72 21.38 -34.62 23.49
N SER A 73 21.88 -35.48 22.60
CA SER A 73 21.54 -35.50 21.18
C SER A 73 20.07 -35.90 20.91
N GLY A 74 19.49 -35.33 19.86
CA GLY A 74 18.22 -35.76 19.27
C GLY A 74 18.32 -36.98 18.33
N PHE A 75 19.52 -37.44 17.98
CA PHE A 75 19.78 -38.52 17.01
C PHE A 75 19.73 -39.93 17.61
N LEU A 76 18.62 -40.26 18.27
CA LEU A 76 18.49 -41.49 19.05
C LEU A 76 18.53 -42.77 18.18
N PHE A 77 17.92 -42.75 16.99
CA PHE A 77 17.92 -43.85 16.04
C PHE A 77 19.32 -44.07 15.47
N THR A 78 19.97 -42.99 15.03
CA THR A 78 21.34 -43.02 14.49
C THR A 78 22.34 -43.55 15.54
N GLN A 79 22.23 -43.14 16.80
CA GLN A 79 23.00 -43.72 17.90
C GLN A 79 22.71 -45.23 18.08
N GLY A 80 21.47 -45.66 17.83
CA GLY A 80 21.08 -47.07 17.76
C GLY A 80 21.81 -47.84 16.65
N LEU A 81 21.93 -47.24 15.47
CA LEU A 81 22.69 -47.83 14.36
C LEU A 81 24.17 -47.99 14.71
N ILE A 82 24.77 -47.00 15.39
CA ILE A 82 26.16 -47.10 15.87
C ILE A 82 26.31 -48.28 16.82
N ARG A 83 25.41 -48.43 17.81
CA ARG A 83 25.42 -49.55 18.76
C ARG A 83 25.24 -50.91 18.07
N SER A 84 24.42 -50.97 17.03
CA SER A 84 24.17 -52.21 16.27
C SER A 84 25.32 -52.62 15.34
N GLY A 85 26.30 -51.74 15.12
CA GLY A 85 27.38 -51.93 14.15
C GLY A 85 27.02 -51.54 12.70
N ALA A 86 25.75 -51.22 12.42
CA ALA A 86 25.31 -50.77 11.09
C ALA A 86 25.80 -49.37 10.70
N ALA A 87 26.32 -48.58 11.65
CA ALA A 87 26.92 -47.28 11.40
C ALA A 87 28.34 -47.17 11.96
N VAL A 88 29.25 -46.57 11.18
CA VAL A 88 30.64 -46.25 11.55
C VAL A 88 30.78 -44.74 11.75
N PRO A 89 30.91 -44.26 13.00
CA PRO A 89 30.98 -42.83 13.31
C PRO A 89 32.43 -42.30 13.36
N PHE A 90 32.60 -41.05 12.92
CA PHE A 90 33.83 -40.27 12.96
C PHE A 90 33.55 -38.81 13.36
N THR A 91 34.57 -38.13 13.85
CA THR A 91 34.57 -36.65 13.93
C THR A 91 35.34 -36.13 12.73
N ALA A 92 34.67 -35.47 11.79
CA ALA A 92 35.35 -34.90 10.63
C ALA A 92 36.06 -33.60 11.04
N TYR A 93 37.25 -33.35 10.48
CA TYR A 93 37.96 -32.09 10.62
C TYR A 93 37.74 -31.22 9.38
N ALA A 94 37.05 -30.10 9.59
CA ALA A 94 36.76 -29.09 8.57
C ALA A 94 37.72 -27.90 8.74
N GLY A 95 38.89 -27.91 8.07
CA GLY A 95 39.85 -26.80 8.19
C GLY A 95 39.29 -25.47 7.68
N SER A 96 39.70 -24.30 8.20
CA SER A 96 39.19 -22.98 7.77
C SER A 96 39.45 -22.67 6.27
N PRO A 97 38.58 -21.93 5.56
CA PRO A 97 37.32 -21.31 6.02
C PRO A 97 36.17 -22.32 6.10
N THR A 98 35.48 -22.35 7.25
CA THR A 98 34.31 -23.20 7.55
C THR A 98 33.04 -22.56 6.98
N VAL A 99 32.97 -22.48 5.64
CA VAL A 99 31.83 -21.94 4.89
C VAL A 99 31.38 -22.98 3.87
N THR A 100 30.07 -23.12 3.67
CA THR A 100 29.41 -24.15 2.86
C THR A 100 30.07 -24.41 1.50
N MET A 101 30.20 -23.41 0.61
CA MET A 101 30.72 -23.62 -0.75
C MET A 101 32.18 -24.19 -0.76
N PRO A 102 33.17 -23.60 -0.06
CA PRO A 102 34.50 -24.22 0.07
C PRO A 102 34.49 -25.64 0.64
N ARG A 103 33.55 -25.95 1.56
CA ARG A 103 33.43 -27.28 2.17
C ARG A 103 32.86 -28.30 1.21
N LEU A 104 31.80 -27.97 0.47
CA LEU A 104 31.24 -28.84 -0.56
C LEU A 104 32.28 -29.16 -1.64
N LYS A 105 33.12 -28.18 -2.01
CA LYS A 105 34.26 -28.42 -2.91
C LYS A 105 35.25 -29.42 -2.30
N ALA A 106 35.61 -29.29 -1.03
CA ALA A 106 36.52 -30.23 -0.36
C ALA A 106 35.94 -31.65 -0.27
N LEU A 107 34.65 -31.79 0.05
CA LEU A 107 33.95 -33.07 0.17
C LEU A 107 33.83 -33.84 -1.16
N THR A 108 33.83 -33.12 -2.28
CA THR A 108 33.61 -33.70 -3.62
C THR A 108 34.89 -33.92 -4.41
N THR A 109 35.91 -33.08 -4.23
CA THR A 109 37.20 -33.18 -4.93
C THR A 109 38.29 -33.83 -4.07
N GLY A 110 38.14 -33.82 -2.75
CA GLY A 110 39.18 -34.22 -1.80
C GLY A 110 40.35 -33.24 -1.73
N SER A 111 40.19 -32.02 -2.24
CA SER A 111 41.22 -30.98 -2.22
C SER A 111 41.07 -30.04 -1.02
N VAL A 112 42.17 -29.42 -0.57
CA VAL A 112 42.12 -28.39 0.48
C VAL A 112 41.61 -27.07 -0.11
N PRO A 113 40.54 -26.47 0.46
CA PRO A 113 39.95 -25.23 -0.03
C PRO A 113 40.86 -24.01 0.14
N SER A 114 40.55 -22.92 -0.57
CA SER A 114 41.33 -21.66 -0.57
C SER A 114 40.50 -20.48 -0.05
N PHE A 115 41.12 -19.51 0.60
CA PHE A 115 40.47 -18.22 0.92
C PHE A 115 40.03 -17.45 -0.33
N LEU A 116 40.70 -17.68 -1.47
CA LEU A 116 40.26 -17.12 -2.76
C LEU A 116 38.87 -17.63 -3.16
N ASP A 117 38.52 -18.87 -2.79
CA ASP A 117 37.20 -19.46 -3.09
C ASP A 117 36.08 -18.68 -2.35
N VAL A 118 36.35 -18.12 -1.16
CA VAL A 118 35.39 -17.28 -0.42
C VAL A 118 35.21 -15.91 -1.07
N ILE A 119 36.30 -15.28 -1.52
CA ILE A 119 36.24 -13.98 -2.22
C ILE A 119 35.47 -14.11 -3.53
N LEU A 120 35.72 -15.18 -4.29
CA LEU A 120 35.01 -15.45 -5.54
C LEU A 120 33.53 -15.80 -5.32
N ASN A 121 33.16 -16.31 -4.15
CA ASN A 121 31.75 -16.55 -3.79
C ASN A 121 30.97 -15.25 -3.56
N ILE A 122 31.59 -14.22 -2.97
CA ILE A 122 30.96 -12.90 -2.76
C ILE A 122 30.77 -12.15 -4.08
N ALA A 123 31.63 -12.41 -5.07
CA ALA A 123 31.49 -11.86 -6.41
C ALA A 123 30.55 -12.74 -7.27
N GLU A 124 29.24 -12.65 -6.99
CA GLU A 124 28.14 -13.47 -7.56
C GLU A 124 28.05 -13.55 -9.10
N SER A 125 28.92 -12.87 -9.86
CA SER A 125 28.79 -12.70 -11.32
C SER A 125 29.64 -13.63 -12.20
N ASP A 126 30.60 -14.38 -11.66
CA ASP A 126 31.56 -15.10 -12.51
C ASP A 126 31.38 -16.63 -12.50
N THR A 127 31.35 -17.21 -13.70
CA THR A 127 31.43 -18.66 -13.99
C THR A 127 32.74 -19.33 -13.52
N SER A 128 33.62 -18.57 -12.84
CA SER A 128 34.96 -18.97 -12.39
C SER A 128 34.96 -19.91 -11.18
N SER A 129 33.85 -20.01 -10.43
CA SER A 129 33.69 -20.89 -9.26
C SER A 129 33.11 -22.27 -9.60
N THR A 130 32.75 -22.54 -10.86
CA THR A 130 32.13 -23.80 -11.29
C THR A 130 33.13 -24.97 -11.26
N LEU A 131 32.68 -26.15 -10.80
CA LEU A 131 33.45 -27.40 -10.77
C LEU A 131 33.13 -28.33 -11.96
N ALA A 132 32.39 -27.85 -12.96
CA ALA A 132 31.93 -28.64 -14.10
C ALA A 132 33.05 -29.36 -14.86
N PHE A 133 34.26 -28.78 -14.88
CA PHE A 133 35.43 -29.32 -15.58
C PHE A 133 36.47 -29.94 -14.64
N GLN A 134 36.20 -30.01 -13.34
CA GLN A 134 37.10 -30.61 -12.35
C GLN A 134 36.72 -32.05 -12.04
N ASP A 135 37.73 -32.84 -11.71
CA ASP A 135 37.55 -34.22 -11.31
C ASP A 135 36.96 -34.31 -9.90
N THR A 136 35.84 -35.00 -9.78
CA THR A 136 35.10 -35.24 -8.54
C THR A 136 34.52 -36.64 -8.58
N TRP A 137 34.18 -37.21 -7.42
CA TRP A 137 33.51 -38.51 -7.40
C TRP A 137 32.16 -38.47 -8.15
N LEU A 138 31.46 -37.33 -8.16
CA LEU A 138 30.26 -37.10 -8.98
C LEU A 138 30.55 -37.17 -10.48
N ALA A 139 31.60 -36.48 -10.94
CA ALA A 139 32.02 -36.51 -12.34
C ALA A 139 32.42 -37.93 -12.78
N GLN A 140 33.03 -38.71 -11.89
CA GLN A 140 33.38 -40.11 -12.13
C GLN A 140 32.14 -41.02 -12.28
N ILE A 141 31.11 -40.82 -11.47
CA ILE A 141 29.82 -41.54 -11.62
C ILE A 141 29.14 -41.14 -12.93
N LYS A 142 29.08 -39.83 -13.24
CA LYS A 142 28.47 -39.34 -14.48
C LYS A 142 29.16 -39.91 -15.73
N ARG A 143 30.49 -40.06 -15.67
CA ARG A 143 31.29 -40.67 -16.74
C ARG A 143 30.92 -42.14 -17.01
N ARG A 144 30.43 -42.87 -16.01
CA ARG A 144 29.89 -44.24 -16.18
C ARG A 144 28.52 -44.27 -16.89
N GLY A 145 27.93 -43.11 -17.16
CA GLY A 145 26.57 -43.01 -17.72
C GLY A 145 25.48 -43.17 -16.66
N GLU A 146 25.85 -43.14 -15.38
CA GLU A 146 24.94 -43.32 -14.26
C GLU A 146 24.25 -41.99 -13.89
N LYS A 147 23.03 -42.09 -13.33
CA LYS A 147 22.23 -40.92 -12.98
C LYS A 147 22.53 -40.43 -11.57
N LEU A 148 22.63 -39.11 -11.45
CA LEU A 148 22.87 -38.38 -10.21
C LEU A 148 21.63 -37.55 -9.89
N ILE A 149 21.14 -37.63 -8.66
CA ILE A 149 19.95 -36.90 -8.17
C ILE A 149 20.38 -35.98 -7.02
N MET A 150 19.88 -34.75 -6.96
CA MET A 150 20.22 -33.80 -5.90
C MET A 150 19.03 -32.97 -5.43
N TYR A 151 18.79 -32.92 -4.13
CA TYR A 151 17.76 -32.08 -3.51
C TYR A 151 18.36 -31.30 -2.33
N GLY A 152 18.07 -30.00 -2.22
CA GLY A 152 18.57 -29.16 -1.12
C GLY A 152 19.16 -27.84 -1.57
N ASP A 153 20.22 -27.39 -0.90
CA ASP A 153 20.87 -26.09 -1.18
C ASP A 153 21.32 -25.90 -2.64
N ASP A 154 20.94 -24.77 -3.23
CA ASP A 154 21.22 -24.41 -4.63
C ASP A 154 22.72 -24.26 -4.96
N THR A 155 23.58 -24.15 -3.93
CA THR A 155 25.04 -24.14 -4.09
C THR A 155 25.55 -25.34 -4.90
N TRP A 156 24.90 -26.51 -4.79
CA TRP A 156 25.23 -27.68 -5.60
C TRP A 156 24.96 -27.46 -7.09
N LEU A 157 23.86 -26.80 -7.44
CA LEU A 157 23.50 -26.50 -8.84
C LEU A 157 24.47 -25.47 -9.45
N LYS A 158 24.93 -24.52 -8.63
CA LYS A 158 25.95 -23.52 -9.00
C LYS A 158 27.33 -24.18 -9.21
N LEU A 159 27.74 -25.08 -8.31
CA LEU A 159 29.02 -25.78 -8.42
C LEU A 159 29.04 -26.81 -9.56
N PHE A 160 27.92 -27.50 -9.81
CA PHE A 160 27.82 -28.62 -10.75
C PHE A 160 26.73 -28.42 -11.82
N PRO A 161 26.84 -27.37 -12.67
CA PRO A 161 25.80 -27.06 -13.65
C PRO A 161 25.63 -28.22 -14.65
N GLY A 162 24.38 -28.67 -14.83
CA GLY A 162 24.02 -29.75 -15.77
C GLY A 162 24.45 -31.17 -15.38
N MET A 163 24.94 -31.38 -14.15
CA MET A 163 25.42 -32.69 -13.70
C MET A 163 24.30 -33.65 -13.30
N PHE A 164 23.27 -33.12 -12.62
CA PHE A 164 22.16 -33.88 -12.06
C PHE A 164 21.05 -34.16 -13.09
N SER A 165 20.48 -35.36 -13.05
CA SER A 165 19.38 -35.80 -13.92
C SER A 165 18.01 -35.36 -13.39
N ARG A 166 17.84 -35.35 -12.07
CA ARG A 166 16.73 -34.66 -11.38
C ARG A 166 17.33 -33.83 -10.27
N ALA A 167 16.86 -32.60 -10.11
CA ALA A 167 17.23 -31.78 -8.98
C ALA A 167 16.16 -30.75 -8.61
N ASP A 168 16.14 -30.36 -7.34
CA ASP A 168 15.35 -29.25 -6.80
C ASP A 168 16.24 -28.48 -5.80
N GLY A 169 16.48 -27.20 -6.10
CA GLY A 169 17.41 -26.33 -5.36
C GLY A 169 16.66 -25.32 -4.51
N THR A 170 17.16 -25.05 -3.31
CA THR A 170 16.59 -24.05 -2.37
C THR A 170 17.65 -23.00 -2.04
N THR A 171 17.26 -21.73 -1.94
CA THR A 171 18.20 -20.62 -1.70
C THR A 171 18.56 -20.50 -0.21
N SER A 172 19.86 -20.45 0.10
CA SER A 172 20.41 -20.40 1.46
C SER A 172 20.39 -19.01 2.13
N PHE A 173 19.95 -17.96 1.44
CA PHE A 173 19.96 -16.59 1.99
C PHE A 173 18.83 -16.27 2.98
N PHE A 174 17.76 -17.06 3.04
CA PHE A 174 16.60 -16.80 3.90
C PHE A 174 16.69 -17.52 5.26
N VAL A 175 17.58 -17.05 6.13
CA VAL A 175 17.89 -17.64 7.47
C VAL A 175 16.68 -17.75 8.42
N SER A 176 15.58 -17.02 8.15
CA SER A 176 14.37 -17.07 8.96
C SER A 176 13.54 -18.35 8.79
N ASP A 177 13.72 -19.08 7.68
CA ASP A 177 13.01 -20.33 7.39
C ASP A 177 13.91 -21.55 7.60
N PHE A 178 13.60 -22.35 8.61
CA PHE A 178 14.27 -23.62 8.91
C PHE A 178 13.31 -24.81 8.78
N THR A 179 12.14 -24.65 8.16
CA THR A 179 11.15 -25.72 8.01
C THR A 179 10.84 -26.01 6.55
N GLU A 180 10.58 -24.99 5.74
CA GLU A 180 10.22 -25.18 4.33
C GLU A 180 11.44 -25.61 3.51
N VAL A 181 12.63 -25.04 3.79
CA VAL A 181 13.90 -25.49 3.19
C VAL A 181 14.14 -27.01 3.31
N ASP A 182 13.89 -27.59 4.48
CA ASP A 182 14.10 -29.02 4.72
C ASP A 182 12.92 -29.86 4.22
N THR A 183 11.70 -29.31 4.23
CA THR A 183 10.52 -29.95 3.62
C THR A 183 10.67 -30.09 2.11
N ASN A 184 11.35 -29.13 1.44
CA ASN A 184 11.67 -29.20 0.02
C ASN A 184 12.48 -30.46 -0.30
N VAL A 185 13.46 -30.80 0.53
CA VAL A 185 14.24 -32.04 0.38
C VAL A 185 13.39 -33.26 0.73
N THR A 186 12.77 -33.23 1.91
CA THR A 186 12.08 -34.39 2.51
C THR A 186 10.94 -34.92 1.64
N ARG A 187 10.19 -34.04 0.95
CA ARG A 187 9.03 -34.44 0.12
C ARG A 187 9.39 -35.36 -1.05
N HIS A 188 10.62 -35.31 -1.55
CA HIS A 188 11.08 -36.12 -2.69
C HIS A 188 11.57 -37.51 -2.25
N ILE A 189 12.00 -37.66 -0.99
CA ILE A 189 12.70 -38.86 -0.50
C ILE A 189 11.88 -40.15 -0.62
N PRO A 190 10.59 -40.21 -0.20
CA PRO A 190 9.81 -41.44 -0.35
C PRO A 190 9.69 -41.92 -1.79
N HIS A 191 9.58 -40.99 -2.75
CA HIS A 191 9.46 -41.32 -4.16
C HIS A 191 10.77 -41.89 -4.71
N GLU A 192 11.90 -41.25 -4.40
CA GLU A 192 13.21 -41.61 -4.92
C GLU A 192 13.74 -42.93 -4.37
N LEU A 193 13.47 -43.23 -3.10
CA LEU A 193 13.85 -44.52 -2.50
C LEU A 193 13.17 -45.72 -3.18
N LEU A 194 11.98 -45.53 -3.76
CA LEU A 194 11.27 -46.57 -4.52
C LEU A 194 11.79 -46.72 -5.97
N GLN A 195 12.59 -45.79 -6.48
CA GLN A 195 13.13 -45.85 -7.84
C GLN A 195 14.50 -46.54 -7.87
N ASP A 196 14.73 -47.38 -8.89
CA ASP A 196 16.02 -48.04 -9.12
C ASP A 196 16.89 -47.33 -10.19
N ASP A 197 16.45 -46.19 -10.71
CA ASP A 197 17.05 -45.60 -11.92
C ASP A 197 18.28 -44.69 -11.66
N TRP A 198 18.70 -44.54 -10.41
CA TRP A 198 19.81 -43.66 -9.98
C TRP A 198 20.93 -44.42 -9.27
N SER A 199 22.14 -43.83 -9.27
CA SER A 199 23.31 -44.37 -8.56
C SER A 199 23.78 -43.50 -7.39
N ALA A 200 23.55 -42.19 -7.45
CA ALA A 200 23.80 -41.30 -6.31
C ALA A 200 22.60 -40.40 -6.04
N LEU A 201 22.19 -40.32 -4.77
CA LEU A 201 21.18 -39.40 -4.26
C LEU A 201 21.83 -38.44 -3.25
N ILE A 202 21.88 -37.17 -3.57
CA ILE A 202 22.44 -36.10 -2.72
C ILE A 202 21.29 -35.37 -2.04
N MET A 203 21.38 -35.21 -0.72
CA MET A 203 20.43 -34.46 0.08
C MET A 203 21.20 -33.42 0.88
N HIS A 204 20.81 -32.14 0.82
CA HIS A 204 21.46 -31.09 1.59
C HIS A 204 20.44 -30.28 2.41
N TYR A 205 20.45 -30.48 3.73
CA TYR A 205 19.54 -29.85 4.69
C TYR A 205 20.19 -28.62 5.33
N LEU A 206 19.44 -27.50 5.42
CA LEU A 206 19.93 -26.20 5.90
C LEU A 206 19.40 -25.82 7.28
N GLY A 207 18.34 -26.50 7.75
CA GLY A 207 17.60 -26.05 8.93
C GLY A 207 18.40 -25.97 10.24
N LEU A 208 19.44 -26.79 10.43
CA LEU A 208 20.28 -26.72 11.63
C LEU A 208 21.15 -25.46 11.66
N ASP A 209 21.80 -25.13 10.55
CA ASP A 209 22.61 -23.91 10.42
C ASP A 209 21.73 -22.66 10.60
N HIS A 210 20.55 -22.62 9.97
CA HIS A 210 19.60 -21.51 10.13
C HIS A 210 19.17 -21.29 11.60
N ILE A 211 18.92 -22.38 12.35
CA ILE A 211 18.64 -22.29 13.81
C ILE A 211 19.88 -21.81 14.57
N GLY A 212 21.07 -22.28 14.18
CA GLY A 212 22.36 -21.85 14.69
C GLY A 212 22.56 -20.34 14.61
N HIS A 213 22.46 -19.76 13.42
CA HIS A 213 22.56 -18.31 13.22
C HIS A 213 21.50 -17.52 13.99
N LYS A 214 20.27 -18.05 14.05
CA LYS A 214 19.14 -17.35 14.66
C LYS A 214 19.18 -17.32 16.19
N ALA A 215 19.58 -18.43 16.82
CA ALA A 215 19.40 -18.61 18.27
C ALA A 215 20.57 -19.36 18.96
N GLY A 216 21.62 -19.71 18.22
CA GLY A 216 22.77 -20.46 18.71
C GLY A 216 22.53 -21.97 18.84
N PRO A 217 23.60 -22.76 19.03
CA PRO A 217 23.57 -24.22 19.09
C PRO A 217 22.79 -24.79 20.29
N GLN A 218 22.58 -24.00 21.35
CA GLN A 218 21.85 -24.40 22.56
C GLN A 218 20.35 -24.00 22.53
N SER A 219 19.86 -23.56 21.37
CA SER A 219 18.45 -23.18 21.16
C SER A 219 17.48 -24.34 21.49
N PRO A 220 16.31 -24.06 22.09
CA PRO A 220 15.30 -25.10 22.36
C PRO A 220 14.77 -25.75 21.07
N TYR A 221 14.86 -25.07 19.92
CA TYR A 221 14.45 -25.61 18.61
C TYR A 221 15.45 -26.62 18.03
N MET A 222 16.71 -26.60 18.50
CA MET A 222 17.79 -27.43 17.95
C MET A 222 17.51 -28.92 18.14
N ILE A 223 17.03 -29.34 19.32
CA ILE A 223 16.71 -30.75 19.60
C ILE A 223 15.57 -31.27 18.72
N THR A 224 14.52 -30.46 18.51
CA THR A 224 13.42 -30.83 17.62
C THR A 224 13.92 -31.06 16.21
N LYS A 225 14.84 -30.20 15.74
CA LYS A 225 15.43 -30.31 14.41
C LYS A 225 16.38 -31.51 14.26
N GLN A 226 17.16 -31.82 15.30
CA GLN A 226 17.97 -33.04 15.33
C GLN A 226 17.10 -34.30 15.21
N ARG A 227 15.93 -34.34 15.87
CA ARG A 227 14.98 -35.47 15.75
C ARG A 227 14.38 -35.59 14.36
N GLU A 228 14.14 -34.47 13.68
CA GLU A 228 13.68 -34.47 12.29
C GLU A 228 14.73 -35.11 11.37
N MET A 229 16.00 -34.71 11.49
CA MET A 229 17.08 -35.31 10.70
C MET A 229 17.30 -36.79 11.03
N ASP A 230 17.18 -37.17 12.30
CA ASP A 230 17.24 -38.58 12.72
C ASP A 230 16.09 -39.42 12.15
N ALA A 231 14.91 -38.83 11.98
CA ALA A 231 13.78 -39.50 11.31
C ALA A 231 14.05 -39.74 9.82
N ILE A 232 14.72 -38.82 9.12
CA ILE A 232 15.18 -39.04 7.74
C ILE A 232 16.18 -40.18 7.68
N VAL A 233 17.14 -40.24 8.62
CA VAL A 233 18.09 -41.35 8.71
C VAL A 233 17.36 -42.68 8.91
N SER A 234 16.33 -42.71 9.76
CA SER A 234 15.45 -43.88 9.96
C SER A 234 14.78 -44.31 8.67
N GLN A 235 14.16 -43.37 7.96
CA GLN A 235 13.44 -43.64 6.72
C GLN A 235 14.34 -44.24 5.63
N VAL A 236 15.53 -43.66 5.42
CA VAL A 236 16.49 -44.16 4.42
C VAL A 236 17.00 -45.55 4.80
N TYR A 237 17.38 -45.77 6.07
CA TYR A 237 17.89 -47.06 6.52
C TYR A 237 16.82 -48.16 6.48
N GLU A 238 15.57 -47.85 6.80
CA GLU A 238 14.45 -48.79 6.66
C GLU A 238 14.24 -49.19 5.20
N ALA A 239 14.26 -48.22 4.27
CA ALA A 239 14.17 -48.50 2.84
C ALA A 239 15.34 -49.38 2.34
N MET A 240 16.56 -49.16 2.83
CA MET A 240 17.72 -50.01 2.51
C MET A 240 17.54 -51.48 2.93
N ASN A 241 16.75 -51.74 3.97
CA ASN A 241 16.45 -53.11 4.43
C ASN A 241 15.24 -53.73 3.73
N GLN A 242 14.30 -52.91 3.25
CA GLN A 242 13.03 -53.36 2.65
C GLN A 242 13.14 -53.53 1.13
N GLU A 243 13.87 -52.65 0.46
CA GLU A 243 13.94 -52.58 -1.00
C GLU A 243 15.18 -53.30 -1.54
N ALA A 244 14.96 -54.30 -2.40
CA ALA A 244 16.04 -55.16 -2.92
C ALA A 244 17.11 -54.40 -3.71
N HIS A 245 16.73 -53.34 -4.44
CA HIS A 245 17.69 -52.52 -5.20
C HIS A 245 18.55 -51.62 -4.31
N LEU A 246 18.17 -51.41 -3.05
CA LEU A 246 18.91 -50.60 -2.09
C LEU A 246 19.80 -51.41 -1.15
N GLU A 247 19.76 -52.74 -1.19
CA GLU A 247 20.55 -53.62 -0.32
C GLU A 247 22.07 -53.34 -0.40
N SER A 248 22.56 -52.97 -1.58
CA SER A 248 23.97 -52.62 -1.83
C SER A 248 24.19 -51.10 -1.89
N THR A 249 23.58 -50.35 -0.97
CA THR A 249 23.71 -48.89 -0.86
C THR A 249 24.63 -48.50 0.30
N LEU A 250 25.44 -47.46 0.06
CA LEU A 250 26.19 -46.76 1.09
C LEU A 250 25.47 -45.48 1.46
N PHE A 251 25.10 -45.29 2.73
CA PHE A 251 24.51 -44.04 3.20
C PHE A 251 25.53 -43.25 4.03
N VAL A 252 25.87 -42.04 3.58
CA VAL A 252 26.80 -41.15 4.28
C VAL A 252 26.02 -39.97 4.83
N VAL A 253 26.18 -39.71 6.13
CA VAL A 253 25.62 -38.54 6.83
C VAL A 253 26.79 -37.70 7.33
N CYS A 254 26.90 -36.45 6.89
CA CYS A 254 28.00 -35.59 7.31
C CYS A 254 27.60 -34.12 7.46
N GLY A 255 28.30 -33.40 8.34
CA GLY A 255 28.32 -31.94 8.33
C GLY A 255 29.41 -31.41 7.40
N ASP A 256 29.12 -30.33 6.71
CA ASP A 256 30.08 -29.55 5.93
C ASP A 256 30.96 -28.68 6.84
N HIS A 257 30.40 -28.11 7.89
CA HIS A 257 31.10 -27.51 9.04
C HIS A 257 30.29 -27.70 10.32
N GLY A 258 30.76 -27.16 11.44
CA GLY A 258 29.98 -26.95 12.65
C GLY A 258 29.69 -25.47 12.89
N MET A 259 29.50 -25.08 14.15
CA MET A 259 29.29 -23.68 14.54
C MET A 259 29.90 -23.42 15.92
N ASN A 260 30.32 -22.19 16.19
CA ASN A 260 30.75 -21.81 17.53
C ASN A 260 29.53 -21.62 18.46
N ASP A 261 29.79 -21.38 19.74
CA ASP A 261 28.71 -21.28 20.74
C ASP A 261 27.83 -20.04 20.59
N ALA A 262 28.25 -19.05 19.77
CA ALA A 262 27.42 -17.92 19.38
C ALA A 262 26.55 -18.21 18.14
N GLY A 263 26.71 -19.38 17.50
CA GLY A 263 25.98 -19.73 16.29
C GLY A 263 26.61 -19.21 14.99
N ASN A 264 27.85 -18.69 15.03
CA ASN A 264 28.58 -18.25 13.85
C ASN A 264 29.52 -19.35 13.32
N HIS A 265 29.93 -19.22 12.06
CA HIS A 265 30.96 -20.05 11.44
C HIS A 265 31.84 -19.22 10.47
N GLY A 266 32.81 -19.87 9.80
CA GLY A 266 33.79 -19.25 8.90
C GLY A 266 35.21 -19.13 9.48
N GLY A 267 35.36 -19.32 10.79
CA GLY A 267 36.61 -19.27 11.54
C GLY A 267 37.30 -20.63 11.68
N SER A 268 37.99 -20.80 12.80
CA SER A 268 38.82 -21.98 13.12
C SER A 268 38.53 -22.54 14.51
N SER A 269 37.42 -22.11 15.15
CA SER A 269 37.06 -22.60 16.47
C SER A 269 36.77 -24.11 16.45
N VAL A 270 36.94 -24.76 17.60
CA VAL A 270 36.77 -26.21 17.71
C VAL A 270 35.34 -26.64 17.31
N GLY A 271 34.33 -25.87 17.73
CA GLY A 271 32.93 -26.14 17.39
C GLY A 271 32.64 -26.01 15.89
N GLU A 272 33.33 -25.11 15.18
CA GLU A 272 33.19 -24.92 13.74
C GLU A 272 33.93 -25.98 12.92
N THR A 273 35.05 -26.47 13.44
CA THR A 273 35.96 -27.37 12.71
C THR A 273 35.69 -28.85 12.96
N SER A 274 34.73 -29.21 13.83
CA SER A 274 34.47 -30.60 14.26
C SER A 274 33.06 -31.13 13.91
N PRO A 275 32.63 -31.13 12.63
CA PRO A 275 31.36 -31.72 12.23
C PRO A 275 31.28 -33.25 12.43
N ALA A 276 30.06 -33.77 12.53
CA ALA A 276 29.81 -35.21 12.56
C ALA A 276 29.98 -35.84 11.17
N LEU A 277 30.45 -37.10 11.12
CA LEU A 277 30.54 -37.92 9.91
C LEU A 277 30.21 -39.37 10.22
N LEU A 278 29.28 -39.97 9.48
CA LEU A 278 28.87 -41.35 9.64
C LEU A 278 28.75 -42.05 8.30
N PHE A 279 29.23 -43.30 8.24
CA PHE A 279 28.95 -44.23 7.15
C PHE A 279 27.97 -45.28 7.66
N ILE A 280 26.86 -45.49 6.95
CA ILE A 280 25.74 -46.31 7.36
C ILE A 280 25.43 -47.34 6.27
N SER A 281 25.35 -48.62 6.65
CA SER A 281 24.91 -49.71 5.79
C SER A 281 24.73 -50.99 6.63
N PRO A 282 23.73 -51.85 6.31
CA PRO A 282 23.63 -53.17 6.92
C PRO A 282 24.91 -54.01 6.77
N LYS A 283 25.67 -53.83 5.67
CA LYS A 283 26.94 -54.54 5.42
C LYS A 283 28.03 -54.23 6.46
N PHE A 284 27.96 -53.12 7.20
CA PHE A 284 28.97 -52.79 8.21
C PHE A 284 28.87 -53.63 9.48
N GLN A 285 27.77 -54.36 9.67
CA GLN A 285 27.64 -55.28 10.81
C GLN A 285 28.67 -56.42 10.76
N THR A 286 29.33 -56.65 9.62
CA THR A 286 30.44 -57.62 9.50
C THR A 286 31.76 -57.09 10.04
N ILE A 287 31.91 -55.77 10.25
CA ILE A 287 33.12 -55.18 10.81
C ILE A 287 33.09 -55.40 12.33
N GLU A 288 34.05 -56.14 12.87
CA GLU A 288 34.11 -56.45 14.30
C GLU A 288 34.30 -55.18 15.16
N GLY A 289 33.43 -54.98 16.14
CA GLY A 289 33.58 -53.94 17.16
C GLY A 289 32.25 -53.38 17.65
N MET A 290 31.84 -53.72 18.87
CA MET A 290 30.74 -53.01 19.54
C MET A 290 31.17 -51.56 19.77
N ARG A 291 30.47 -50.61 19.14
CA ARG A 291 30.72 -49.18 19.31
C ARG A 291 29.78 -48.61 20.37
N GLN A 292 30.33 -47.90 21.36
CA GLN A 292 29.55 -47.27 22.42
C GLN A 292 28.96 -45.96 21.93
N SER A 293 27.65 -45.76 22.09
CA SER A 293 26.95 -44.51 21.80
C SER A 293 25.67 -44.43 22.64
N PRO A 294 25.35 -43.29 23.27
CA PRO A 294 26.10 -42.02 23.27
C PRO A 294 27.44 -42.12 24.02
N ILE A 295 28.35 -41.19 23.76
CA ILE A 295 29.66 -41.08 24.42
C ILE A 295 29.97 -39.62 24.75
N ALA A 296 30.76 -39.36 25.79
CA ALA A 296 31.28 -38.03 26.08
C ALA A 296 32.52 -37.73 25.22
N ALA A 297 32.72 -36.47 24.83
CA ALA A 297 33.91 -36.06 24.11
C ALA A 297 35.17 -36.31 24.94
N PHE A 298 36.20 -36.91 24.34
CA PHE A 298 37.48 -37.16 25.04
C PHE A 298 38.43 -35.94 24.99
N LYS A 299 38.22 -35.05 24.02
CA LYS A 299 38.93 -33.78 23.85
C LYS A 299 38.04 -32.85 23.04
N ASP A 300 37.86 -31.60 23.45
CA ASP A 300 37.14 -30.51 22.76
C ASP A 300 36.35 -30.94 21.50
N MET A 301 35.08 -31.34 21.65
CA MET A 301 34.16 -31.78 20.56
C MET A 301 34.56 -33.01 19.74
N GLN A 302 35.64 -33.72 20.09
CA GLN A 302 36.06 -34.99 19.49
C GLN A 302 35.45 -36.17 20.27
N TYR A 303 34.59 -36.93 19.59
CA TYR A 303 33.86 -38.06 20.17
C TYR A 303 34.40 -39.41 19.67
N TYR A 304 34.77 -39.47 18.40
CA TYR A 304 35.38 -40.63 17.77
C TYR A 304 36.69 -40.24 17.09
N ARG A 305 37.28 -41.17 16.32
CA ARG A 305 38.48 -40.89 15.55
C ARG A 305 38.27 -39.69 14.64
N VAL A 306 39.24 -38.78 14.67
CA VAL A 306 39.26 -37.60 13.79
C VAL A 306 39.78 -38.01 12.42
N VAL A 307 39.05 -37.61 11.38
CA VAL A 307 39.43 -37.80 9.97
C VAL A 307 39.30 -36.49 9.21
N ASP A 308 40.15 -36.23 8.24
CA ASP A 308 40.05 -35.01 7.44
C ASP A 308 38.84 -35.12 6.49
N GLN A 309 38.10 -34.03 6.27
CA GLN A 309 36.98 -34.08 5.30
C GLN A 309 37.41 -34.48 3.89
N THR A 310 38.67 -34.20 3.53
CA THR A 310 39.24 -34.61 2.23
C THR A 310 39.34 -36.12 2.09
N ASP A 311 39.38 -36.88 3.19
CA ASP A 311 39.43 -38.35 3.23
C ASP A 311 38.12 -39.01 2.75
N ILE A 312 37.01 -38.27 2.77
CA ILE A 312 35.70 -38.78 2.33
C ILE A 312 35.72 -39.12 0.84
N THR A 313 36.36 -38.28 0.02
CA THR A 313 36.42 -38.46 -1.44
C THR A 313 37.11 -39.76 -1.87
N PRO A 314 38.37 -40.06 -1.47
CA PRO A 314 39.02 -41.33 -1.85
C PRO A 314 38.32 -42.54 -1.21
N THR A 315 37.71 -42.37 -0.03
CA THR A 315 36.94 -43.43 0.63
C THR A 315 35.69 -43.80 -0.18
N LEU A 316 34.90 -42.81 -0.59
CA LEU A 316 33.76 -43.01 -1.49
C LEU A 316 34.18 -43.60 -2.84
N ALA A 317 35.26 -43.08 -3.43
CA ALA A 317 35.76 -43.58 -4.69
C ALA A 317 36.13 -45.07 -4.59
N GLY A 318 36.88 -45.48 -3.55
CA GLY A 318 37.22 -46.88 -3.34
C GLY A 318 36.01 -47.77 -3.13
N LEU A 319 35.06 -47.37 -2.27
CA LEU A 319 33.86 -48.15 -1.93
C LEU A 319 32.90 -48.36 -3.13
N LEU A 320 32.83 -47.38 -4.04
CA LEU A 320 32.05 -47.42 -5.28
C LEU A 320 32.86 -47.94 -6.49
N GLY A 321 34.12 -48.32 -6.26
CA GLY A 321 35.05 -48.78 -7.29
C GLY A 321 35.41 -47.72 -8.34
N LEU A 322 35.26 -46.44 -8.05
CA LEU A 322 35.58 -45.29 -8.92
C LEU A 322 37.08 -44.95 -8.84
N PRO A 323 37.67 -44.37 -9.91
CA PRO A 323 38.99 -43.76 -9.81
C PRO A 323 38.99 -42.62 -8.77
N ILE A 324 40.03 -42.55 -7.94
CA ILE A 324 40.21 -41.43 -7.01
C ILE A 324 40.47 -40.16 -7.83
N PRO A 325 39.75 -39.04 -7.58
CA PRO A 325 39.93 -37.81 -8.34
C PRO A 325 41.39 -37.31 -8.36
N LEU A 326 41.87 -36.83 -9.51
CA LEU A 326 43.28 -36.48 -9.76
C LEU A 326 43.87 -35.48 -8.75
N ASN A 327 43.06 -34.53 -8.28
CA ASN A 327 43.48 -33.45 -7.38
C ASN A 327 43.13 -33.75 -5.91
N SER A 328 42.73 -34.98 -5.59
CA SER A 328 42.43 -35.41 -4.23
C SER A 328 43.72 -35.55 -3.41
N LEU A 329 43.71 -34.95 -2.21
CA LEU A 329 44.77 -35.08 -1.21
C LEU A 329 44.35 -35.98 -0.04
N GLY A 330 43.11 -36.47 -0.06
CA GLY A 330 42.57 -37.32 0.99
C GLY A 330 43.26 -38.68 1.06
N VAL A 331 43.12 -39.34 2.20
CA VAL A 331 43.56 -40.71 2.44
C VAL A 331 42.33 -41.56 2.72
N PHE A 332 42.32 -42.81 2.22
CA PHE A 332 41.22 -43.73 2.50
C PHE A 332 41.10 -44.01 4.01
N ILE A 333 39.88 -44.00 4.55
CA ILE A 333 39.60 -44.24 5.97
C ILE A 333 39.86 -45.72 6.33
N PRO A 334 40.87 -46.03 7.17
CA PRO A 334 41.34 -47.41 7.35
C PRO A 334 40.30 -48.39 7.88
N GLU A 335 39.39 -47.95 8.75
CA GLU A 335 38.34 -48.78 9.33
C GLU A 335 37.39 -49.39 8.29
N LEU A 336 37.35 -48.83 7.07
CA LEU A 336 36.49 -49.31 5.99
C LEU A 336 37.23 -50.25 5.04
N LEU A 337 38.55 -50.43 5.19
CA LEU A 337 39.34 -51.39 4.40
C LEU A 337 39.00 -52.84 4.77
N ASP A 338 38.57 -53.08 6.02
CA ASP A 338 38.14 -54.38 6.53
C ASP A 338 37.06 -55.05 5.68
N LEU A 339 36.29 -54.28 4.90
CA LEU A 339 35.28 -54.81 3.99
C LEU A 339 35.84 -55.66 2.85
N TRP A 340 37.09 -55.45 2.44
CA TRP A 340 37.77 -56.28 1.44
C TRP A 340 38.53 -57.45 2.07
N HIS A 341 38.68 -57.47 3.39
CA HIS A 341 39.36 -58.53 4.12
C HIS A 341 38.40 -59.65 4.52
N SER A 342 37.90 -60.38 3.53
CA SER A 342 37.22 -61.67 3.76
C SER A 342 38.18 -62.82 3.43
N ASP A 343 38.74 -63.42 4.50
CA ASP A 343 39.62 -64.60 4.55
C ASP A 343 41.09 -64.46 4.03
N ASN A 344 42.06 -64.61 4.95
CA ASN A 344 43.51 -64.85 4.75
C ASN A 344 44.43 -63.70 4.28
N GLY A 345 44.39 -62.53 4.94
CA GLY A 345 45.52 -61.57 4.85
C GLY A 345 46.74 -62.06 5.64
N SER A 346 47.89 -62.23 4.99
CA SER A 346 49.15 -62.54 5.70
C SER A 346 49.57 -61.37 6.59
N ALA A 347 50.23 -61.63 7.73
CA ALA A 347 50.73 -60.56 8.62
C ALA A 347 51.60 -59.52 7.90
N SER A 348 52.29 -59.93 6.82
CA SER A 348 53.07 -59.03 5.96
C SER A 348 52.23 -58.02 5.18
N GLN A 349 50.99 -58.36 4.81
CA GLN A 349 50.09 -57.46 4.07
C GLN A 349 49.61 -56.32 4.97
N SER A 350 49.27 -56.62 6.22
CA SER A 350 48.89 -55.63 7.24
C SER A 350 50.04 -54.67 7.58
N GLU A 351 51.29 -55.17 7.65
CA GLU A 351 52.46 -54.30 7.85
C GLU A 351 52.71 -53.34 6.67
N VAL A 352 52.57 -53.81 5.43
CA VAL A 352 52.71 -52.97 4.23
C VAL A 352 51.59 -51.93 4.15
N GLU A 353 50.36 -52.33 4.44
CA GLU A 353 49.20 -51.43 4.47
C GLU A 353 49.37 -50.32 5.51
N SER A 354 49.75 -50.66 6.74
CA SER A 354 50.02 -49.66 7.79
C SER A 354 51.13 -48.68 7.39
N SER A 355 52.18 -49.17 6.71
CA SER A 355 53.28 -48.35 6.20
C SER A 355 52.85 -47.42 5.07
N LEU A 356 52.02 -47.91 4.15
CA LEU A 356 51.44 -47.10 3.06
C LEU A 356 50.48 -46.05 3.61
N LEU A 357 49.62 -46.40 4.57
CA LEU A 357 48.73 -45.46 5.24
C LEU A 357 49.52 -44.39 5.99
N HIS A 358 50.60 -44.76 6.67
CA HIS A 358 51.49 -43.80 7.32
C HIS A 358 52.14 -42.85 6.29
N PHE A 359 52.63 -43.39 5.17
CA PHE A 359 53.17 -42.59 4.07
C PHE A 359 52.12 -41.62 3.51
N LEU A 360 50.92 -42.11 3.17
CA LEU A 360 49.83 -41.32 2.63
C LEU A 360 49.41 -40.20 3.58
N LYS A 361 49.25 -40.47 4.87
CA LYS A 361 48.93 -39.44 5.88
C LYS A 361 50.05 -38.41 6.02
N THR A 362 51.31 -38.84 5.95
CA THR A 362 52.46 -37.92 5.99
C THR A 362 52.48 -37.04 4.74
N SER A 363 52.21 -37.63 3.56
CA SER A 363 52.10 -36.92 2.29
C SER A 363 50.92 -35.94 2.28
N GLN A 364 49.75 -36.34 2.77
CA GLN A 364 48.58 -35.48 2.94
C GLN A 364 48.91 -34.29 3.84
N SER A 365 49.54 -34.51 4.99
CA SER A 365 49.94 -33.44 5.91
C SER A 365 50.93 -32.47 5.23
N LEU A 366 51.94 -33.00 4.54
CA LEU A 366 52.93 -32.19 3.83
C LEU A 366 52.30 -31.39 2.68
N MET A 367 51.48 -32.02 1.84
CA MET A 367 50.84 -31.37 0.68
C MET A 367 49.76 -30.38 1.11
N SER A 368 48.99 -30.69 2.16
CA SER A 368 48.02 -29.76 2.75
C SER A 368 48.73 -28.53 3.31
N SER A 369 49.87 -28.70 3.99
CA SER A 369 50.69 -27.58 4.46
C SER A 369 51.27 -26.75 3.32
N ALA A 370 51.64 -27.38 2.19
CA ALA A 370 52.12 -26.71 0.99
C ALA A 370 51.00 -25.95 0.26
N ALA A 371 49.77 -26.47 0.26
CA ALA A 371 48.59 -25.81 -0.32
C ALA A 371 48.16 -24.56 0.45
N SER A 372 48.54 -24.44 1.72
CA SER A 372 48.42 -23.25 2.56
C SER A 372 49.67 -22.35 2.59
N ASN A 373 50.72 -22.67 1.83
CA ASN A 373 52.00 -21.97 1.93
C ASN A 373 52.05 -20.75 1.00
N TYR A 374 52.06 -19.56 1.61
CA TYR A 374 52.14 -18.30 0.89
C TYR A 374 53.45 -18.17 0.09
N ASN A 375 53.43 -17.40 -1.02
CA ASN A 375 54.67 -17.12 -1.74
C ASN A 375 55.47 -16.05 -0.99
N LEU A 376 56.30 -16.53 -0.05
CA LEU A 376 57.12 -15.69 0.83
C LEU A 376 58.02 -14.71 0.06
N LYS A 377 58.43 -15.02 -1.18
CA LYS A 377 59.21 -14.09 -2.01
C LYS A 377 58.41 -12.85 -2.38
N TYR A 378 57.19 -13.02 -2.92
CA TYR A 378 56.33 -11.89 -3.25
C TYR A 378 55.83 -11.16 -2.01
N LEU A 379 55.49 -11.89 -0.93
CA LEU A 379 55.15 -11.25 0.35
C LEU A 379 56.31 -10.40 0.87
N SER A 380 57.53 -10.93 0.90
CA SER A 380 58.72 -10.18 1.35
C SER A 380 59.03 -8.98 0.46
N LEU A 381 58.83 -9.11 -0.86
CA LEU A 381 58.99 -8.01 -1.81
C LEU A 381 57.92 -6.92 -1.59
N GLY A 382 56.66 -7.31 -1.39
CA GLY A 382 55.58 -6.38 -1.05
C GLY A 382 55.85 -5.64 0.25
N ILE A 383 56.27 -6.37 1.29
CA ILE A 383 56.71 -5.78 2.57
C ILE A 383 57.90 -4.83 2.37
N PHE A 384 58.87 -5.20 1.52
CA PHE A 384 60.02 -4.35 1.22
C PHE A 384 59.61 -3.04 0.51
N VAL A 385 58.73 -3.11 -0.49
CA VAL A 385 58.20 -1.93 -1.20
C VAL A 385 57.37 -1.05 -0.27
N SER A 386 56.58 -1.65 0.63
CA SER A 386 55.87 -0.94 1.70
C SER A 386 56.85 -0.26 2.66
N GLY A 387 57.93 -0.93 3.04
CA GLY A 387 59.01 -0.36 3.86
C GLY A 387 59.67 0.86 3.21
N LEU A 388 59.89 0.83 1.89
CA LEU A 388 60.34 1.97 1.10
C LEU A 388 59.33 3.13 1.11
N ALA A 389 58.03 2.82 0.97
CA ALA A 389 56.98 3.84 1.05
C ALA A 389 56.95 4.53 2.43
N VAL A 390 57.08 3.76 3.51
CA VAL A 390 57.20 4.28 4.89
C VAL A 390 58.46 5.15 5.02
N LEU A 391 59.60 4.71 4.48
CA LEU A 391 60.85 5.48 4.47
C LEU A 391 60.69 6.85 3.79
N PHE A 392 59.95 6.94 2.69
CA PHE A 392 59.66 8.22 2.04
C PHE A 392 58.67 9.10 2.83
N ALA A 393 57.79 8.50 3.65
CA ALA A 393 56.85 9.19 4.53
C ALA A 393 57.47 9.61 5.89
N LEU A 394 58.57 8.98 6.33
CA LEU A 394 59.23 9.23 7.62
C LEU A 394 59.69 10.68 7.81
N PRO A 395 60.31 11.39 6.84
CA PRO A 395 60.74 12.78 7.05
C PRO A 395 59.57 13.75 7.25
N ALA A 396 58.45 13.52 6.58
CA ALA A 396 57.23 14.31 6.75
C ALA A 396 56.60 14.04 8.13
N SER A 397 56.56 12.76 8.54
CA SER A 397 56.04 12.33 9.84
C SER A 397 56.92 12.82 10.99
N TYR A 398 58.25 12.73 10.88
CA TYR A 398 59.20 13.19 11.89
C TYR A 398 59.09 14.69 12.16
N ARG A 399 58.86 15.52 11.12
CA ARG A 399 58.60 16.96 11.33
C ARG A 399 57.37 17.20 12.20
N VAL A 400 56.28 16.47 11.96
CA VAL A 400 55.04 16.58 12.74
C VAL A 400 55.25 16.06 14.17
N LEU A 401 55.94 14.92 14.34
CA LEU A 401 56.23 14.37 15.67
C LEU A 401 57.21 15.23 16.49
N SER A 402 58.19 15.87 15.87
CA SER A 402 59.19 16.70 16.58
C SER A 402 58.65 18.04 17.09
N GLY A 403 57.46 18.45 16.64
CA GLY A 403 56.82 19.71 17.04
C GLY A 403 56.36 19.73 18.50
N GLU A 404 55.90 18.59 19.03
CA GLU A 404 55.55 18.43 20.45
C GLU A 404 56.19 17.17 21.04
N LYS A 405 57.15 17.35 21.98
CA LYS A 405 58.00 16.25 22.48
C LYS A 405 57.24 15.08 23.11
N HIS A 406 56.13 15.33 23.82
CA HIS A 406 55.38 14.28 24.51
C HIS A 406 54.40 13.58 23.57
N ALA A 407 53.57 14.33 22.84
CA ALA A 407 52.64 13.77 21.86
C ALA A 407 53.37 13.02 20.73
N GLY A 408 54.50 13.58 20.25
CA GLY A 408 55.33 12.94 19.25
C GLY A 408 55.93 11.61 19.72
N LEU A 409 56.49 11.56 20.94
CA LEU A 409 57.06 10.32 21.49
C LEU A 409 55.98 9.22 21.65
N PHE A 410 54.76 9.60 22.02
CA PHE A 410 53.63 8.66 22.11
C PHE A 410 53.16 8.15 20.77
N PHE A 411 53.02 9.02 19.77
CA PHE A 411 52.67 8.58 18.42
C PHE A 411 53.75 7.63 17.86
N ALA A 412 55.03 7.89 18.11
CA ALA A 412 56.11 6.99 17.73
C ALA A 412 56.04 5.63 18.46
N LEU A 413 55.79 5.64 19.76
CA LEU A 413 55.63 4.42 20.56
C LEU A 413 54.38 3.63 20.17
N SER A 414 53.27 4.29 19.83
CA SER A 414 52.02 3.67 19.38
C SER A 414 52.18 3.01 18.01
N ILE A 415 52.89 3.66 17.08
CA ILE A 415 53.21 3.08 15.77
C ILE A 415 54.12 1.85 15.93
N LEU A 416 55.15 1.91 16.79
CA LEU A 416 56.02 0.77 17.10
C LEU A 416 55.27 -0.38 17.78
N SER A 417 54.37 -0.03 18.70
CA SER A 417 53.52 -0.96 19.47
C SER A 417 52.52 -1.68 18.58
N TYR A 418 51.85 -0.96 17.68
CA TYR A 418 50.99 -1.53 16.65
C TYR A 418 51.76 -2.44 15.69
N GLY A 419 52.96 -2.01 15.29
CA GLY A 419 53.85 -2.84 14.48
C GLY A 419 54.22 -4.16 15.16
N ALA A 420 54.32 -4.21 16.49
CA ALA A 420 54.62 -5.44 17.22
C ALA A 420 53.42 -6.39 17.33
N LEU A 421 52.19 -5.87 17.43
CA LEU A 421 50.98 -6.70 17.53
C LEU A 421 50.66 -7.49 16.27
N MET A 422 50.91 -6.92 15.09
CA MET A 422 50.60 -7.54 13.81
C MET A 422 51.38 -8.84 13.55
N PHE A 423 52.37 -9.18 14.38
CA PHE A 423 53.17 -10.41 14.29
C PHE A 423 52.82 -11.48 15.35
N ALA A 424 51.91 -11.21 16.28
CA ALA A 424 51.46 -12.17 17.29
C ALA A 424 50.04 -12.65 16.95
N SER A 425 49.90 -13.85 16.38
CA SER A 425 48.64 -14.34 15.79
C SER A 425 47.45 -14.36 16.76
N SER A 426 47.67 -14.57 18.06
CA SER A 426 46.62 -14.54 19.08
C SER A 426 46.12 -13.14 19.40
N TYR A 427 46.92 -12.10 19.14
CA TYR A 427 46.56 -10.71 19.41
C TYR A 427 45.84 -10.04 18.24
N VAL A 428 45.78 -10.67 17.06
CA VAL A 428 45.01 -10.15 15.93
C VAL A 428 43.50 -10.26 16.22
N GLU A 429 43.06 -11.35 16.85
CA GLU A 429 41.66 -11.51 17.29
C GLU A 429 41.31 -10.56 18.46
N GLU A 430 42.32 -10.12 19.23
CA GLU A 430 42.18 -9.21 20.36
C GLU A 430 42.77 -7.80 20.10
N GLU A 431 42.99 -7.40 18.85
CA GLU A 431 43.68 -6.15 18.49
C GLU A 431 43.05 -4.92 19.16
N GLN A 432 41.73 -5.00 19.30
CA GLN A 432 40.89 -4.00 19.94
C GLN A 432 41.27 -3.78 21.41
N GLN A 433 41.62 -4.84 22.14
CA GLN A 433 42.03 -4.81 23.55
C GLN A 433 43.29 -3.95 23.73
N PHE A 434 44.31 -4.16 22.90
CA PHE A 434 45.56 -3.42 23.02
C PHE A 434 45.43 -1.92 22.77
N TRP A 435 44.65 -1.54 21.76
CA TRP A 435 44.36 -0.14 21.48
C TRP A 435 43.64 0.53 22.65
N TYR A 436 42.75 -0.19 23.34
CA TYR A 436 42.16 0.28 24.59
C TYR A 436 43.20 0.47 25.69
N TRP A 437 44.15 -0.46 25.86
CA TRP A 437 45.20 -0.42 26.89
C TRP A 437 46.27 0.67 26.68
N ILE A 438 46.74 0.89 25.44
CA ILE A 438 47.72 1.94 25.14
C ILE A 438 47.10 3.34 25.23
N PHE A 439 45.87 3.50 24.77
CA PHE A 439 45.16 4.78 24.83
C PHE A 439 44.84 5.17 26.28
N THR A 440 44.45 4.22 27.13
CA THR A 440 44.28 4.46 28.58
C THR A 440 45.61 4.71 29.29
N GLY A 441 46.68 3.99 28.94
CA GLY A 441 48.03 4.24 29.47
C GLY A 441 48.57 5.64 29.16
N TRP A 442 48.25 6.18 27.98
CA TRP A 442 48.61 7.55 27.57
C TRP A 442 47.79 8.62 28.27
N ALA A 443 46.48 8.41 28.39
CA ALA A 443 45.60 9.26 29.17
C ALA A 443 46.02 9.31 30.65
N PHE A 444 46.52 8.18 31.18
CA PHE A 444 47.07 8.07 32.52
C PHE A 444 48.43 8.78 32.68
N TYR A 445 49.34 8.67 31.72
CA TYR A 445 50.64 9.38 31.73
C TYR A 445 50.46 10.91 31.69
N LEU A 446 49.52 11.41 30.88
CA LEU A 446 49.13 12.82 30.83
C LEU A 446 48.52 13.30 32.18
N HIS A 447 47.93 12.40 32.96
CA HIS A 447 47.34 12.68 34.28
C HIS A 447 48.30 12.51 35.48
N ILE A 448 49.34 11.67 35.40
CA ILE A 448 50.31 11.44 36.50
C ILE A 448 51.52 12.39 36.46
N SER A 449 51.89 12.93 35.31
CA SER A 449 52.99 13.90 35.19
C SER A 449 52.92 15.06 36.23
N PRO A 450 51.72 15.56 36.62
CA PRO A 450 51.59 16.55 37.70
C PRO A 450 51.70 16.01 39.15
N LEU A 451 51.59 14.69 39.41
CA LEU A 451 51.40 14.08 40.75
C LEU A 451 52.66 13.52 41.43
N ILE A 452 53.75 13.35 40.68
CA ILE A 452 55.05 12.84 41.16
C ILE A 452 55.69 13.65 42.34
N PRO A 453 55.44 14.97 42.52
CA PRO A 453 55.96 15.69 43.68
C PRO A 453 55.36 15.23 45.03
N SER A 454 54.15 14.68 45.03
CA SER A 454 53.36 14.46 46.26
C SER A 454 53.68 13.13 46.99
N ILE A 455 54.22 12.12 46.27
CA ILE A 455 54.53 10.78 46.82
C ILE A 455 55.93 10.72 47.48
N LYS A 456 56.78 11.71 47.20
CA LYS A 456 58.12 11.80 47.80
C LYS A 456 58.10 12.15 49.29
N GLU A 457 56.96 12.65 49.81
CA GLU A 457 56.85 13.18 51.17
C GLU A 457 56.57 12.08 52.23
N TYR A 458 56.21 10.84 51.85
CA TYR A 458 55.68 9.82 52.79
C TYR A 458 56.42 8.46 52.93
N SER A 459 57.56 8.18 52.27
CA SER A 459 58.26 6.86 52.35
C SER A 459 59.54 6.81 53.21
N VAL A 460 59.46 7.18 54.49
CA VAL A 460 60.54 6.94 55.47
C VAL A 460 60.07 5.96 56.55
N GLY A 461 60.29 4.64 56.37
CA GLY A 461 60.15 3.62 57.43
C GLY A 461 59.91 2.16 56.95
N ASN A 462 60.83 1.23 57.25
CA ASN A 462 61.11 -0.06 56.56
C ASN A 462 60.78 -1.32 57.43
N LYS A 463 60.40 -2.51 56.86
CA LYS A 463 60.77 -3.90 57.31
C LYS A 463 59.98 -5.09 56.70
N THR A 464 60.73 -6.11 56.26
CA THR A 464 60.30 -7.36 55.61
C THR A 464 61.14 -8.57 56.11
N SER A 465 60.69 -9.47 56.98
CA SER A 465 61.56 -10.60 57.41
C SER A 465 60.82 -11.84 57.90
N GLU A 466 59.75 -12.22 57.20
CA GLU A 466 59.03 -13.47 57.48
C GLU A 466 58.94 -14.41 56.25
N LEU A 467 59.70 -14.13 55.18
CA LEU A 467 59.79 -15.06 54.05
C LEU A 467 60.19 -16.49 54.48
N LEU A 468 61.08 -16.66 55.45
CA LEU A 468 62.15 -17.63 55.21
C LEU A 468 62.21 -18.87 56.12
N GLN A 469 61.46 -18.93 57.21
CA GLN A 469 61.80 -19.89 58.28
C GLN A 469 61.16 -21.29 58.13
N SER A 470 60.05 -21.44 57.42
CA SER A 470 59.25 -22.67 57.52
C SER A 470 59.71 -23.85 56.65
N LEU A 471 60.63 -23.66 55.70
CA LEU A 471 60.83 -24.65 54.63
C LEU A 471 62.15 -25.45 54.68
N SER A 472 63.12 -25.15 55.56
CA SER A 472 64.41 -25.88 55.60
C SER A 472 64.42 -27.14 56.47
N LYS A 473 63.40 -27.37 57.32
CA LYS A 473 63.39 -28.43 58.35
C LYS A 473 63.17 -29.86 57.83
N PHE A 474 62.67 -30.03 56.60
CA PHE A 474 62.26 -31.33 56.05
C PHE A 474 63.42 -32.16 55.44
N ALA A 475 64.58 -31.55 55.16
CA ALA A 475 65.64 -32.21 54.39
C ALA A 475 66.60 -33.11 55.22
N SER A 476 66.67 -32.94 56.54
CA SER A 476 67.76 -33.48 57.37
C SER A 476 67.59 -34.92 57.88
N ASP A 477 66.37 -35.47 57.89
CA ASP A 477 66.09 -36.77 58.53
C ASP A 477 66.46 -37.98 57.64
N LYS A 478 66.75 -37.78 56.35
CA LYS A 478 66.97 -38.87 55.38
C LYS A 478 68.42 -39.37 55.28
N GLU A 479 69.39 -38.64 55.82
CA GLU A 479 70.81 -38.99 55.69
C GLU A 479 71.28 -40.07 56.70
N ALA A 480 70.59 -40.23 57.84
CA ALA A 480 71.04 -41.08 58.95
C ALA A 480 70.90 -42.60 58.75
N GLU A 481 70.13 -43.04 57.75
CA GLU A 481 69.85 -44.46 57.49
C GLU A 481 70.99 -45.16 56.71
N ILE A 482 71.88 -44.40 56.05
CA ILE A 482 72.93 -44.94 55.16
C ILE A 482 74.18 -45.39 55.93
N GLU A 483 74.39 -44.90 57.16
CA GLU A 483 75.66 -45.04 57.88
C GLU A 483 75.89 -46.43 58.52
N THR A 484 74.86 -47.26 58.61
CA THR A 484 74.96 -48.57 59.32
C THR A 484 75.63 -49.67 58.49
N ILE A 485 75.82 -49.49 57.17
CA ILE A 485 76.32 -50.51 56.25
C ILE A 485 77.87 -50.61 56.20
N CYS A 486 78.62 -49.58 56.61
CA CYS A 486 80.08 -49.53 56.34
C CYS A 486 81.00 -50.31 57.29
N ASN A 487 80.55 -50.79 58.45
CA ASN A 487 81.48 -51.23 59.52
C ASN A 487 81.89 -52.72 59.51
N THR A 488 81.58 -53.50 58.47
CA THR A 488 82.00 -54.92 58.37
C THR A 488 83.36 -55.14 57.68
N ASN A 489 84.00 -54.10 57.10
CA ASN A 489 85.23 -54.22 56.28
C ASN A 489 86.56 -53.95 57.03
N HIS A 490 86.83 -54.66 58.13
CA HIS A 490 87.96 -54.33 59.01
C HIS A 490 89.37 -54.75 58.52
N GLN A 491 89.52 -55.43 57.36
CA GLN A 491 90.84 -55.68 56.75
C GLN A 491 91.17 -54.69 55.61
N GLU A 492 90.18 -53.96 55.08
CA GLU A 492 90.41 -52.69 54.39
C GLU A 492 90.96 -51.65 55.37
N PHE A 493 90.61 -51.74 56.66
CA PHE A 493 90.97 -50.80 57.73
C PHE A 493 92.47 -50.50 57.85
N VAL A 494 93.39 -51.44 57.60
CA VAL A 494 94.84 -51.13 57.69
C VAL A 494 95.35 -50.40 56.44
N THR A 495 94.77 -50.68 55.27
CA THR A 495 94.95 -49.88 54.05
C THR A 495 94.27 -48.51 54.20
N SER A 496 93.16 -48.47 54.93
CA SER A 496 92.44 -47.27 55.34
C SER A 496 93.16 -46.48 56.43
N VAL A 497 94.10 -47.02 57.22
CA VAL A 497 94.89 -46.24 58.20
C VAL A 497 95.97 -45.41 57.51
N ASN A 498 96.60 -45.93 56.45
CA ASN A 498 97.49 -45.14 55.60
C ASN A 498 96.72 -44.20 54.66
N GLN A 499 95.54 -44.61 54.17
CA GLN A 499 94.61 -43.63 53.58
C GLN A 499 94.07 -42.65 54.61
N LEU A 500 93.96 -42.95 55.92
CA LEU A 500 93.50 -42.01 56.95
C LEU A 500 94.52 -40.90 57.26
N LEU A 501 95.80 -41.11 56.99
CA LEU A 501 96.80 -40.05 57.06
C LEU A 501 96.74 -39.13 55.84
N HIS A 502 96.52 -39.68 54.64
CA HIS A 502 96.26 -38.88 53.43
C HIS A 502 94.87 -38.22 53.44
N ILE A 503 93.84 -38.90 53.95
CA ILE A 503 92.49 -38.39 54.20
C ILE A 503 92.50 -37.39 55.37
N ARG A 504 93.50 -37.35 56.27
CA ARG A 504 93.58 -36.24 57.24
C ARG A 504 94.08 -34.95 56.57
N GLU A 505 94.98 -35.06 55.59
CA GLU A 505 95.39 -33.92 54.74
C GLU A 505 94.29 -33.54 53.75
N ASP A 506 93.69 -34.52 53.07
CA ASP A 506 92.58 -34.30 52.14
C ASP A 506 91.28 -33.93 52.88
N SER A 507 91.07 -34.32 54.15
CA SER A 507 89.91 -33.87 54.96
C SER A 507 90.10 -32.45 55.44
N VAL A 508 91.33 -31.95 55.56
CA VAL A 508 91.61 -30.53 55.84
C VAL A 508 91.44 -29.70 54.56
N SER A 509 91.85 -30.22 53.39
CA SER A 509 91.55 -29.56 52.11
C SER A 509 90.06 -29.67 51.74
N LEU A 510 89.40 -30.78 52.04
CA LEU A 510 87.98 -31.00 51.81
C LEU A 510 87.13 -30.26 52.83
N THR A 511 87.57 -30.06 54.09
CA THR A 511 86.86 -29.12 54.98
C THR A 511 87.06 -27.68 54.55
N ALA A 512 88.19 -27.31 53.94
CA ALA A 512 88.37 -26.00 53.31
C ALA A 512 87.49 -25.85 52.06
N GLU A 513 87.41 -26.86 51.18
CA GLU A 513 86.53 -26.86 50.01
C GLU A 513 85.06 -27.01 50.39
N ILE A 514 84.69 -27.72 51.45
CA ILE A 514 83.34 -27.79 51.99
C ILE A 514 82.99 -26.49 52.71
N LEU A 515 83.93 -25.81 53.39
CA LEU A 515 83.69 -24.46 53.93
C LEU A 515 83.52 -23.44 52.82
N ASP A 516 84.31 -23.53 51.75
CA ASP A 516 84.23 -22.63 50.59
C ASP A 516 82.99 -22.93 49.74
N LEU A 517 82.62 -24.20 49.59
CA LEU A 517 81.39 -24.64 48.95
C LEU A 517 80.16 -24.33 49.83
N ASN A 518 80.24 -24.45 51.15
CA ASN A 518 79.16 -24.07 52.06
C ASN A 518 79.04 -22.54 52.15
N GLN A 519 80.13 -21.78 52.07
CA GLN A 519 80.09 -20.33 51.89
C GLN A 519 79.52 -19.94 50.53
N SER A 520 79.87 -20.66 49.46
CA SER A 520 79.34 -20.44 48.12
C SER A 520 77.87 -20.83 48.00
N ILE A 521 77.46 -21.93 48.63
CA ILE A 521 76.07 -22.39 48.72
C ILE A 521 75.29 -21.45 49.63
N GLN A 522 75.81 -21.00 50.77
CA GLN A 522 75.13 -20.01 51.62
C GLN A 522 75.01 -18.67 50.90
N ALA A 523 76.07 -18.16 50.26
CA ALA A 523 76.01 -16.93 49.47
C ALA A 523 75.05 -17.05 48.26
N SER A 524 74.99 -18.22 47.63
CA SER A 524 74.06 -18.50 46.53
C SER A 524 72.63 -18.69 47.02
N THR A 525 72.43 -19.30 48.20
CA THR A 525 71.12 -19.52 48.82
C THR A 525 70.57 -18.22 49.41
N GLU A 526 71.43 -17.34 49.93
CA GLU A 526 71.06 -16.03 50.44
C GLU A 526 70.68 -15.09 49.28
N LYS A 527 71.45 -15.09 48.18
CA LYS A 527 71.03 -14.44 46.93
C LYS A 527 69.75 -15.04 46.37
N LEU A 528 69.57 -16.36 46.41
CA LEU A 528 68.36 -17.04 45.92
C LEU A 528 67.15 -16.75 46.82
N ALA A 529 67.35 -16.61 48.12
CA ALA A 529 66.32 -16.25 49.09
C ALA A 529 65.87 -14.79 48.91
N GLU A 530 66.81 -13.88 48.69
CA GLU A 530 66.53 -12.48 48.37
C GLU A 530 65.80 -12.34 47.03
N GLN A 531 66.23 -13.11 46.02
CA GLN A 531 65.53 -13.24 44.74
C GLN A 531 64.12 -13.85 44.89
N LYS A 532 63.94 -14.88 45.73
CA LYS A 532 62.63 -15.48 46.00
C LYS A 532 61.71 -14.52 46.75
N LYS A 533 62.25 -13.66 47.61
CA LYS A 533 61.47 -12.64 48.33
C LYS A 533 61.03 -11.53 47.40
N ALA A 534 61.95 -11.02 46.59
CA ALA A 534 61.65 -10.09 45.52
C ALA A 534 60.62 -10.71 44.55
N LEU A 535 60.67 -12.02 44.30
CA LEU A 535 59.68 -12.73 43.49
C LEU A 535 58.30 -12.80 44.16
N VAL A 536 58.21 -12.95 45.48
CA VAL A 536 56.92 -12.98 46.20
C VAL A 536 56.30 -11.59 46.32
N GLU A 537 57.09 -10.55 46.60
CA GLU A 537 56.61 -9.16 46.56
C GLU A 537 56.24 -8.75 45.13
N SER A 538 57.04 -9.15 44.14
CA SER A 538 56.68 -8.99 42.73
C SER A 538 55.41 -9.76 42.38
N ARG A 539 55.13 -10.93 42.99
CA ARG A 539 53.86 -11.65 42.82
C ARG A 539 52.68 -10.95 43.49
N SER A 540 52.84 -10.36 44.66
CA SER A 540 51.76 -9.60 45.33
C SER A 540 51.49 -8.28 44.61
N HIS A 541 52.52 -7.57 44.16
CA HIS A 541 52.36 -6.42 43.28
C HIS A 541 51.75 -6.82 41.95
N ARG A 542 52.17 -7.95 41.36
CA ARG A 542 51.52 -8.50 40.17
C ARG A 542 50.06 -8.83 40.45
N GLN A 543 49.71 -9.38 41.60
CA GLN A 543 48.32 -9.66 41.94
C GLN A 543 47.49 -8.39 42.13
N ASN A 544 48.02 -7.36 42.80
CA ASN A 544 47.34 -6.07 42.92
C ASN A 544 47.27 -5.34 41.57
N ILE A 545 48.28 -5.49 40.71
CA ILE A 545 48.27 -5.02 39.33
C ILE A 545 47.24 -5.82 38.52
N ASP A 546 47.09 -7.13 38.74
CA ASP A 546 46.11 -7.98 38.07
C ASP A 546 44.69 -7.68 38.56
N GLU A 547 44.49 -7.32 39.85
CA GLU A 547 43.20 -6.88 40.40
C GLU A 547 42.84 -5.47 39.92
N THR A 548 43.81 -4.56 39.85
CA THR A 548 43.60 -3.22 39.29
C THR A 548 43.42 -3.28 37.77
N SER A 549 44.14 -4.16 37.08
CA SER A 549 44.00 -4.42 35.66
C SER A 549 42.62 -5.02 35.38
N ARG A 550 42.14 -5.96 36.20
CA ARG A 550 40.75 -6.44 36.13
C ARG A 550 39.74 -5.31 36.35
N ALA A 551 39.88 -4.49 37.39
CA ALA A 551 38.97 -3.37 37.62
C ALA A 551 38.98 -2.33 36.47
N ILE A 552 40.14 -2.08 35.85
CA ILE A 552 40.26 -1.20 34.67
C ILE A 552 39.69 -1.89 33.42
N GLN A 553 39.89 -3.19 33.25
CA GLN A 553 39.32 -3.99 32.16
C GLN A 553 37.79 -3.96 32.24
N ASP A 554 37.21 -4.10 33.44
CA ASP A 554 35.77 -4.00 33.69
C ASP A 554 35.26 -2.57 33.39
N CYS A 555 35.99 -1.53 33.79
CA CYS A 555 35.67 -0.14 33.44
C CYS A 555 35.78 0.14 31.92
N LEU A 556 36.78 -0.46 31.25
CA LEU A 556 36.98 -0.38 29.80
C LEU A 556 35.88 -1.12 29.06
N GLU A 557 35.38 -2.24 29.58
CA GLU A 557 34.26 -2.96 29.02
C GLU A 557 32.98 -2.13 29.11
N VAL A 558 32.71 -1.50 30.26
CA VAL A 558 31.60 -0.53 30.42
C VAL A 558 31.76 0.63 29.42
N LEU A 559 32.97 1.14 29.20
CA LEU A 559 33.22 2.21 28.23
C LEU A 559 33.08 1.74 26.77
N ARG A 560 33.52 0.51 26.46
CA ARG A 560 33.38 -0.12 25.13
C ARG A 560 31.90 -0.31 24.81
N LEU A 561 31.12 -0.82 25.75
CA LEU A 561 29.67 -0.95 25.61
C LEU A 561 29.00 0.41 25.45
N ALA A 562 29.43 1.45 26.18
CA ALA A 562 28.96 2.81 25.98
C ALA A 562 29.28 3.36 24.57
N ASN A 563 30.47 3.06 24.03
CA ASN A 563 30.84 3.41 22.65
C ASN A 563 30.05 2.59 21.62
N GLN A 564 29.80 1.31 21.89
CA GLN A 564 28.98 0.43 21.05
C GLN A 564 27.54 0.96 20.95
N VAL A 565 26.97 1.51 22.03
CA VAL A 565 25.67 2.22 21.97
C VAL A 565 25.73 3.39 20.98
N HIS A 566 26.84 4.13 20.94
CA HIS A 566 27.03 5.25 20.01
C HIS A 566 27.25 4.80 18.55
N ASP A 567 27.95 3.69 18.33
CA ASP A 567 28.14 3.09 17.00
C ASP A 567 26.83 2.49 16.46
N LEU A 568 26.03 1.85 17.32
CA LEU A 568 24.72 1.33 16.96
C LEU A 568 23.75 2.45 16.60
N LEU A 569 23.83 3.58 17.32
CA LEU A 569 23.14 4.83 16.95
C LEU A 569 23.56 5.33 15.57
N ALA A 570 24.86 5.33 15.25
CA ALA A 570 25.35 5.74 13.93
C ALA A 570 24.90 4.79 12.80
N LYS A 571 24.75 3.50 13.10
CA LYS A 571 24.22 2.48 12.18
C LYS A 571 22.69 2.47 12.08
N LYS A 572 21.98 3.39 12.76
CA LYS A 572 20.51 3.46 12.84
C LYS A 572 19.83 2.23 13.45
N ASN A 573 20.54 1.42 14.22
CA ASN A 573 19.92 0.30 14.93
C ASN A 573 19.54 0.73 16.36
N HIS A 574 18.45 1.49 16.45
CA HIS A 574 18.07 2.20 17.66
C HIS A 574 17.58 1.29 18.79
N TYR A 575 16.92 0.18 18.46
CA TYR A 575 16.47 -0.80 19.45
C TYR A 575 17.66 -1.53 20.08
N ALA A 576 18.62 -1.99 19.26
CA ALA A 576 19.84 -2.59 19.78
C ALA A 576 20.65 -1.60 20.62
N ALA A 577 20.69 -0.31 20.22
CA ALA A 577 21.35 0.74 20.99
C ALA A 577 20.68 0.95 22.36
N LEU A 578 19.33 0.97 22.43
CA LEU A 578 18.61 1.10 23.68
C LEU A 578 18.80 -0.12 24.59
N ARG A 579 18.72 -1.33 24.03
CA ARG A 579 18.92 -2.59 24.78
C ARG A 579 20.35 -2.68 25.32
N ALA A 580 21.35 -2.33 24.52
CA ALA A 580 22.74 -2.26 24.96
C ALA A 580 22.94 -1.20 26.05
N LEU A 581 22.20 -0.09 26.00
CA LEU A 581 22.23 0.94 27.03
C LEU A 581 21.54 0.49 28.33
N GLU A 582 20.43 -0.26 28.25
CA GLU A 582 19.79 -0.87 29.43
C GLU A 582 20.65 -1.98 30.04
N GLU A 583 21.30 -2.80 29.23
CA GLU A 583 22.25 -3.82 29.66
C GLU A 583 23.47 -3.19 30.36
N LEU A 584 24.01 -2.12 29.77
CA LEU A 584 25.04 -1.30 30.39
C LEU A 584 24.59 -0.80 31.77
N GLN A 585 23.37 -0.27 31.88
CA GLN A 585 22.82 0.30 33.12
C GLN A 585 22.52 -0.76 34.20
N ASN A 586 21.97 -1.91 33.81
CA ASN A 586 21.41 -2.88 34.76
C ASN A 586 22.37 -4.01 35.14
N VAL A 587 23.26 -4.41 34.23
CA VAL A 587 24.19 -5.55 34.41
C VAL A 587 25.59 -5.05 34.73
N HIS A 588 26.19 -4.27 33.83
CA HIS A 588 27.62 -3.92 33.92
C HIS A 588 27.89 -2.75 34.88
N LEU A 589 26.98 -1.78 35.01
CA LEU A 589 27.12 -0.66 35.95
C LEU A 589 27.02 -1.08 37.42
N LYS A 590 26.29 -2.16 37.76
CA LYS A 590 26.15 -2.66 39.14
C LYS A 590 27.46 -3.19 39.74
N GLY A 591 28.33 -3.77 38.92
CA GLY A 591 29.64 -4.27 39.38
C GLY A 591 30.66 -3.17 39.66
N VAL A 592 30.46 -1.98 39.06
CA VAL A 592 31.47 -0.90 39.01
C VAL A 592 31.01 0.35 39.78
N THR A 593 29.89 0.30 40.51
CA THR A 593 29.32 1.45 41.26
C THR A 593 30.25 2.06 42.31
N GLN A 594 31.33 1.37 42.68
CA GLN A 594 32.34 1.85 43.62
C GLN A 594 33.26 2.92 43.02
N TYR A 595 33.28 3.08 41.69
CA TYR A 595 34.20 3.96 40.97
C TYR A 595 33.48 5.19 40.37
N GLN A 596 34.13 6.35 40.35
CA GLN A 596 33.55 7.61 39.86
C GLN A 596 33.12 7.58 38.37
N ILE A 597 33.75 6.73 37.54
CA ILE A 597 33.38 6.55 36.13
C ILE A 597 31.95 6.04 35.99
N ALA A 598 31.51 5.14 36.88
CA ALA A 598 30.14 4.64 36.89
C ALA A 598 29.14 5.79 37.14
N ASP A 599 29.43 6.72 38.05
CA ASP A 599 28.57 7.89 38.33
C ASP A 599 28.53 8.86 37.13
N MET A 600 29.65 9.05 36.42
CA MET A 600 29.69 9.87 35.20
C MET A 600 28.87 9.26 34.05
N ILE A 601 29.01 7.95 33.82
CA ILE A 601 28.25 7.25 32.78
C ILE A 601 26.77 7.24 33.14
N GLN A 602 26.43 7.02 34.42
CA GLN A 602 25.05 7.08 34.89
C GLN A 602 24.42 8.46 34.71
N ARG A 603 25.20 9.55 34.82
CA ARG A 603 24.75 10.91 34.47
C ARG A 603 24.59 11.14 32.97
N SER A 604 25.33 10.41 32.11
CA SER A 604 25.22 10.53 30.65
C SER A 604 24.12 9.65 30.05
N VAL A 605 23.71 8.56 30.70
CA VAL A 605 22.62 7.66 30.21
C VAL A 605 21.35 8.45 29.82
N PRO A 606 20.82 9.38 30.64
CA PRO A 606 19.62 10.15 30.26
C PRO A 606 19.83 11.10 29.07
N ALA A 607 21.07 11.47 28.75
CA ALA A 607 21.38 12.27 27.57
C ALA A 607 21.41 11.37 26.31
N THR A 608 22.02 10.18 26.40
CA THR A 608 22.04 9.20 25.31
C THR A 608 20.65 8.65 25.01
N GLN A 609 19.83 8.37 26.03
CA GLN A 609 18.42 7.99 25.85
C GLN A 609 17.63 9.06 25.08
N ARG A 610 17.87 10.34 25.38
CA ARG A 610 17.26 11.45 24.63
C ARG A 610 17.75 11.51 23.18
N ALA A 611 19.05 11.29 22.94
CA ALA A 611 19.60 11.25 21.58
C ALA A 611 19.01 10.10 20.75
N ILE A 612 18.82 8.91 21.35
CA ILE A 612 18.13 7.77 20.71
C ILE A 612 16.68 8.17 20.37
N ALA A 613 15.95 8.75 21.32
CA ALA A 613 14.57 9.19 21.10
C ALA A 613 14.47 10.21 19.94
N GLU A 614 15.37 11.20 19.89
CA GLU A 614 15.42 12.21 18.82
C GLU A 614 15.78 11.60 17.45
N ALA A 615 16.74 10.68 17.40
CA ALA A 615 17.14 10.02 16.15
C ALA A 615 16.01 9.15 15.56
N VAL A 616 15.33 8.39 16.42
CA VAL A 616 14.19 7.56 16.00
C VAL A 616 13.01 8.42 15.53
N MET A 617 12.77 9.55 16.19
CA MET A 617 11.78 10.53 15.72
C MET A 617 12.14 11.11 14.36
N SER A 618 13.42 11.34 14.07
CA SER A 618 13.87 11.78 12.75
C SER A 618 13.62 10.74 11.65
N ASP A 619 13.89 9.47 11.92
CA ASP A 619 13.61 8.38 10.98
C ASP A 619 12.10 8.20 10.79
N LEU A 620 11.30 8.31 11.86
CA LEU A 620 9.84 8.32 11.78
C LEU A 620 9.32 9.48 10.92
N ASN A 621 9.85 10.70 11.09
CA ASN A 621 9.45 11.85 10.29
C ASN A 621 9.80 11.66 8.80
N THR A 622 10.93 11.01 8.50
CA THR A 622 11.31 10.65 7.13
C THR A 622 10.35 9.64 6.54
N TRP A 623 9.94 8.64 7.31
CA TRP A 623 8.93 7.68 6.91
C TRP A 623 7.55 8.33 6.72
N LEU A 624 7.13 9.22 7.62
CA LEU A 624 5.90 10.01 7.50
C LEU A 624 5.88 10.88 6.24
N TYR A 625 7.05 11.36 5.80
CA TYR A 625 7.19 12.07 4.52
C TYR A 625 6.99 11.12 3.33
N ARG A 626 7.58 9.92 3.34
CA ARG A 626 7.36 8.92 2.27
C ARG A 626 5.91 8.46 2.21
N ILE A 627 5.28 8.23 3.37
CA ILE A 627 3.85 7.89 3.45
C ILE A 627 2.99 8.97 2.84
N ARG A 628 3.37 10.25 2.92
CA ARG A 628 2.63 11.32 2.26
C ARG A 628 2.64 11.14 0.74
N GLU A 629 3.79 10.88 0.14
CA GLU A 629 3.88 10.64 -1.32
C GLU A 629 3.07 9.40 -1.73
N MET A 630 3.12 8.34 -0.92
CA MET A 630 2.33 7.12 -1.14
C MET A 630 0.83 7.30 -0.88
N SER A 631 0.42 8.28 -0.06
CA SER A 631 -0.97 8.45 0.33
C SER A 631 -1.87 8.85 -0.84
N GLN A 632 -1.39 9.68 -1.77
CA GLN A 632 -2.15 10.01 -2.98
C GLN A 632 -2.47 8.75 -3.78
N TYR A 633 -1.45 7.93 -4.06
CA TYR A 633 -1.60 6.68 -4.81
C TYR A 633 -2.48 5.66 -4.08
N LEU A 634 -2.37 5.56 -2.75
CA LEU A 634 -3.26 4.72 -1.95
C LEU A 634 -4.72 5.18 -2.06
N GLY A 635 -4.96 6.49 -2.11
CA GLY A 635 -6.28 7.07 -2.33
C GLY A 635 -6.85 6.74 -3.71
N GLU A 636 -6.02 6.85 -4.76
CA GLU A 636 -6.37 6.48 -6.14
C GLU A 636 -6.82 5.02 -6.23
N ILE A 637 -6.02 4.09 -5.70
CA ILE A 637 -6.35 2.66 -5.64
C ILE A 637 -7.66 2.45 -4.85
N ALA A 638 -7.82 3.09 -3.69
CA ALA A 638 -9.02 2.92 -2.86
C ALA A 638 -10.31 3.39 -3.56
N LEU A 639 -10.25 4.51 -4.28
CA LEU A 639 -11.38 5.01 -5.08
C LEU A 639 -11.66 4.08 -6.26
N TYR A 640 -10.62 3.65 -6.99
CA TYR A 640 -10.74 2.75 -8.13
C TYR A 640 -11.41 1.42 -7.74
N HIS A 641 -10.96 0.79 -6.65
CA HIS A 641 -11.58 -0.45 -6.17
C HIS A 641 -13.02 -0.24 -5.67
N THR A 642 -13.35 0.94 -5.15
CA THR A 642 -14.73 1.25 -4.76
C THR A 642 -15.63 1.41 -6.00
N ASP A 643 -15.12 1.97 -7.09
CA ASP A 643 -15.87 2.07 -8.35
C ASP A 643 -16.09 0.70 -9.00
N LEU A 644 -15.09 -0.18 -8.94
CA LEU A 644 -15.24 -1.60 -9.31
C LEU A 644 -16.31 -2.30 -8.46
N ARG A 645 -16.35 -2.04 -7.14
CA ARG A 645 -17.42 -2.56 -6.27
C ARG A 645 -18.80 -2.06 -6.68
N LYS A 646 -18.91 -0.76 -6.98
CA LYS A 646 -20.16 -0.12 -7.42
C LYS A 646 -20.66 -0.72 -8.74
N THR A 647 -19.79 -0.93 -9.71
CA THR A 647 -20.15 -1.55 -11.00
C THR A 647 -20.59 -3.00 -10.82
N ARG A 648 -19.87 -3.81 -10.03
CA ARG A 648 -20.29 -5.17 -9.67
C ARG A 648 -21.64 -5.20 -8.97
N HIS A 649 -21.89 -4.30 -8.02
CA HIS A 649 -23.17 -4.22 -7.32
C HIS A 649 -24.31 -3.90 -8.30
N LYS A 650 -24.11 -2.98 -9.24
CA LYS A 650 -25.11 -2.68 -10.30
C LYS A 650 -25.40 -3.91 -11.17
N GLU A 651 -24.37 -4.66 -11.57
CA GLU A 651 -24.55 -5.91 -12.33
C GLU A 651 -25.29 -6.99 -11.54
N ARG A 652 -25.01 -7.10 -10.24
CA ARG A 652 -25.69 -8.04 -9.33
C ARG A 652 -27.15 -7.62 -9.12
N ALA A 653 -27.43 -6.34 -8.95
CA ALA A 653 -28.78 -5.79 -8.83
C ALA A 653 -29.61 -6.01 -10.11
N ALA A 654 -29.01 -5.88 -11.29
CA ALA A 654 -29.68 -6.19 -12.56
C ALA A 654 -30.08 -7.69 -12.68
N LYS A 655 -29.30 -8.60 -12.06
CA LYS A 655 -29.60 -10.03 -12.03
C LYS A 655 -30.62 -10.40 -10.93
N MET A 656 -30.62 -9.68 -9.82
CA MET A 656 -31.48 -9.92 -8.66
C MET A 656 -32.09 -8.60 -8.17
N PRO A 657 -33.35 -8.29 -8.52
CA PRO A 657 -34.02 -7.04 -8.13
C PRO A 657 -34.12 -6.82 -6.61
N TYR A 658 -34.01 -7.90 -5.81
CA TYR A 658 -33.93 -7.79 -4.36
C TYR A 658 -32.69 -7.02 -3.88
N LEU A 659 -31.57 -7.10 -4.61
CA LEU A 659 -30.32 -6.42 -4.26
C LEU A 659 -30.36 -4.91 -4.53
N GLU A 660 -31.29 -4.43 -5.33
CA GLU A 660 -31.48 -2.99 -5.62
C GLU A 660 -31.84 -2.18 -4.36
N HIS A 661 -32.47 -2.82 -3.37
CA HIS A 661 -32.87 -2.19 -2.12
C HIS A 661 -31.72 -2.01 -1.12
N PHE A 662 -30.56 -2.64 -1.39
CA PHE A 662 -29.40 -2.58 -0.52
C PHE A 662 -28.36 -1.61 -1.10
N LYS A 663 -27.92 -0.65 -0.27
CA LYS A 663 -26.89 0.31 -0.66
C LYS A 663 -25.50 -0.33 -0.63
N LEU A 664 -24.55 0.30 -1.33
CA LEU A 664 -23.12 -0.01 -1.23
C LEU A 664 -22.66 0.14 0.24
N ASN A 665 -21.79 -0.76 0.72
CA ASN A 665 -21.39 -0.90 2.13
C ASN A 665 -22.47 -1.42 3.08
N SER A 666 -23.62 -1.89 2.58
CA SER A 666 -24.57 -2.63 3.40
C SER A 666 -23.99 -4.00 3.79
N ALA A 667 -24.41 -4.55 4.93
CA ALA A 667 -23.91 -5.85 5.39
C ALA A 667 -24.09 -6.98 4.36
N ILE A 668 -25.17 -6.92 3.56
CA ILE A 668 -25.46 -7.91 2.52
C ILE A 668 -24.52 -7.74 1.30
N GLU A 669 -24.19 -6.51 0.95
CA GLU A 669 -23.23 -6.23 -0.13
C GLU A 669 -21.81 -6.64 0.26
N LEU A 670 -21.36 -6.29 1.48
CA LEU A 670 -20.02 -6.64 1.97
C LEU A 670 -19.81 -8.15 2.03
N VAL A 671 -20.80 -8.92 2.49
CA VAL A 671 -20.75 -10.40 2.50
C VAL A 671 -20.73 -10.96 1.07
N SER A 672 -21.41 -10.30 0.13
CA SER A 672 -21.42 -10.73 -1.27
C SER A 672 -20.09 -10.48 -1.98
N ASP A 673 -19.24 -9.57 -1.46
CA ASP A 673 -17.95 -9.19 -2.04
C ASP A 673 -16.73 -9.81 -1.33
N GLU A 674 -16.94 -10.61 -0.27
CA GLU A 674 -15.88 -11.25 0.54
C GLU A 674 -14.91 -12.11 -0.30
N HIS A 675 -15.39 -12.71 -1.39
CA HIS A 675 -14.56 -13.55 -2.26
C HIS A 675 -13.62 -12.76 -3.19
N GLU A 676 -13.79 -11.43 -3.26
CA GLU A 676 -13.04 -10.52 -4.12
C GLU A 676 -12.29 -9.45 -3.28
N GLU A 677 -12.07 -9.71 -1.98
CA GLU A 677 -11.42 -8.78 -1.07
C GLU A 677 -9.97 -8.50 -1.50
N TYR A 678 -9.63 -7.20 -1.58
CA TYR A 678 -8.33 -6.70 -2.03
C TYR A 678 -7.67 -5.90 -0.90
N ASP A 679 -6.49 -6.32 -0.44
CA ASP A 679 -5.79 -5.65 0.66
C ASP A 679 -5.09 -4.38 0.17
N LEU A 680 -5.75 -3.23 0.30
CA LEU A 680 -5.25 -1.93 -0.14
C LEU A 680 -3.84 -1.55 0.38
N LEU A 681 -3.35 -2.15 1.48
CA LEU A 681 -2.05 -1.80 2.07
C LEU A 681 -0.89 -2.73 1.67
N GLN A 682 -1.20 -3.91 1.13
CA GLN A 682 -0.23 -4.95 0.75
C GLN A 682 -0.62 -5.57 -0.59
N ASN A 683 -0.14 -4.97 -1.69
CA ASN A 683 -0.37 -5.44 -3.06
C ASN A 683 0.92 -5.49 -3.87
N GLU A 684 0.86 -6.07 -5.07
CA GLU A 684 1.98 -6.15 -6.02
C GLU A 684 2.59 -4.77 -6.35
N GLU A 685 1.78 -3.70 -6.32
CA GLU A 685 2.20 -2.33 -6.64
C GLU A 685 2.59 -1.48 -5.43
N LEU A 686 2.06 -1.81 -4.23
CA LEU A 686 2.21 -0.97 -3.03
C LEU A 686 2.38 -1.82 -1.77
N GLN A 687 3.49 -1.58 -1.05
CA GLN A 687 3.74 -2.17 0.27
C GLN A 687 4.01 -1.08 1.30
N VAL A 688 3.06 -0.84 2.21
CA VAL A 688 3.23 0.13 3.30
C VAL A 688 3.89 -0.55 4.51
N ASP A 689 5.20 -0.33 4.68
CA ASP A 689 5.94 -0.83 5.84
C ASP A 689 5.69 0.04 7.09
N PHE A 690 5.17 -0.55 8.17
CA PHE A 690 4.91 0.12 9.45
C PHE A 690 6.05 -0.03 10.46
N THR A 691 7.15 -0.70 10.10
CA THR A 691 8.28 -0.99 11.00
C THR A 691 8.86 0.25 11.68
N PRO A 692 9.11 1.39 10.98
CA PRO A 692 9.65 2.59 11.64
C PRO A 692 8.73 3.16 12.74
N LEU A 693 7.41 3.02 12.58
CA LEU A 693 6.44 3.43 13.59
C LEU A 693 6.45 2.49 14.78
N PHE A 694 6.52 1.17 14.55
CA PHE A 694 6.58 0.19 15.63
C PHE A 694 7.88 0.29 16.43
N GLU A 695 9.01 0.48 15.77
CA GLU A 695 10.30 0.72 16.44
C GLU A 695 10.26 1.97 17.31
N CYS A 696 9.71 3.07 16.77
CA CYS A 696 9.57 4.32 17.52
C CYS A 696 8.64 4.18 18.72
N LEU A 697 7.51 3.52 18.54
CA LEU A 697 6.56 3.25 19.62
C LEU A 697 7.21 2.43 20.73
N HIS A 698 7.88 1.33 20.37
CA HIS A 698 8.48 0.42 21.32
C HIS A 698 9.59 1.09 22.14
N ILE A 699 10.46 1.87 21.48
CA ILE A 699 11.53 2.64 22.14
C ILE A 699 10.95 3.66 23.12
N HIS A 700 9.94 4.43 22.73
CA HIS A 700 9.32 5.42 23.64
C HIS A 700 8.52 4.78 24.77
N GLN A 701 7.98 3.57 24.56
CA GLN A 701 7.34 2.78 25.61
C GLN A 701 8.36 2.30 26.65
N SER A 702 9.51 1.78 26.21
CA SER A 702 10.61 1.37 27.12
C SER A 702 11.19 2.54 27.91
N LEU A 703 11.24 3.73 27.30
CA LEU A 703 11.68 4.97 27.98
C LEU A 703 10.62 5.57 28.93
N GLY A 704 9.39 5.04 28.95
CA GLY A 704 8.28 5.61 29.74
C GLY A 704 7.84 7.00 29.28
N GLN A 705 8.20 7.42 28.06
CA GLN A 705 7.88 8.74 27.50
C GLN A 705 6.72 8.68 26.50
N MET A 706 5.79 7.75 26.73
CA MET A 706 4.73 7.46 25.75
C MET A 706 3.82 8.67 25.50
N ASP A 707 3.45 9.39 26.55
CA ASP A 707 2.56 10.55 26.44
C ASP A 707 3.19 11.69 25.62
N LYS A 708 4.51 11.88 25.73
CA LYS A 708 5.23 12.87 24.95
C LYS A 708 5.25 12.50 23.46
N PHE A 709 5.53 11.23 23.15
CA PHE A 709 5.50 10.72 21.78
C PHE A 709 4.12 10.86 21.14
N LYS A 710 3.04 10.50 21.86
CA LYS A 710 1.66 10.64 21.36
C LYS A 710 1.35 12.08 20.95
N VAL A 711 1.73 13.04 21.79
CA VAL A 711 1.54 14.47 21.50
C VAL A 711 2.35 14.92 20.29
N GLU A 712 3.63 14.51 20.20
CA GLU A 712 4.51 14.90 19.11
C GLU A 712 4.08 14.29 17.77
N TYR A 713 3.74 13.00 17.76
CA TYR A 713 3.15 12.31 16.61
C TYR A 713 1.84 12.97 16.15
N ALA A 714 0.92 13.24 17.07
CA ALA A 714 -0.34 13.93 16.77
C ALA A 714 -0.11 15.33 16.17
N ASN A 715 0.87 16.08 16.69
CA ASN A 715 1.25 17.39 16.16
C ASN A 715 1.88 17.31 14.77
N THR A 716 2.75 16.33 14.51
CA THR A 716 3.33 16.12 13.18
C THR A 716 2.24 15.76 12.16
N ARG A 717 1.31 14.87 12.51
CA ARG A 717 0.18 14.52 11.63
C ARG A 717 -0.78 15.70 11.39
N ARG A 718 -1.02 16.55 12.40
CA ARG A 718 -1.75 17.83 12.23
C ARG A 718 -1.05 18.77 11.24
N ARG A 719 0.27 18.89 11.30
CA ARG A 719 1.03 19.72 10.34
C ARG A 719 1.00 19.13 8.93
N GLN A 720 1.09 17.80 8.80
CA GLN A 720 0.99 17.15 7.49
C GLN A 720 -0.38 17.36 6.85
N LYS A 721 -1.47 17.33 7.65
CA LYS A 721 -2.82 17.71 7.20
C LYS A 721 -2.83 19.09 6.54
N GLU A 722 -2.21 20.08 7.17
CA GLU A 722 -2.15 21.46 6.65
C GLU A 722 -1.35 21.58 5.35
N LEU A 723 -0.39 20.68 5.13
CA LEU A 723 0.43 20.65 3.92
C LEU A 723 -0.21 19.90 2.75
N LEU A 724 -1.18 19.02 3.01
CA LEU A 724 -1.91 18.25 2.00
C LEU A 724 -2.95 19.12 1.30
N ILE A 725 -3.65 19.98 2.05
CA ILE A 725 -4.75 20.75 1.49
C ILE A 725 -4.19 21.95 0.70
N PRO A 726 -4.46 22.05 -0.62
CA PRO A 726 -4.01 23.18 -1.42
C PRO A 726 -4.75 24.47 -1.05
N ALA A 727 -4.11 25.62 -1.28
CA ALA A 727 -4.67 26.92 -0.93
C ALA A 727 -5.89 27.33 -1.80
N SER A 728 -5.99 26.79 -3.01
CA SER A 728 -7.08 27.02 -3.97
C SER A 728 -7.23 25.81 -4.90
N ILE A 729 -8.44 25.59 -5.39
CA ILE A 729 -8.79 24.49 -6.30
C ILE A 729 -9.46 25.09 -7.54
N THR A 730 -9.13 24.59 -8.72
CA THR A 730 -9.77 24.98 -9.99
C THR A 730 -10.67 23.83 -10.45
N LEU A 731 -11.97 24.06 -10.53
CA LEU A 731 -12.96 23.02 -10.90
C LEU A 731 -13.28 22.98 -12.41
N VAL A 732 -12.61 23.81 -13.22
CA VAL A 732 -12.93 24.06 -14.63
C VAL A 732 -12.01 23.30 -15.60
N ASP A 733 -11.01 22.56 -15.09
CA ASP A 733 -10.12 21.74 -15.92
C ASP A 733 -10.89 20.56 -16.56
N GLU A 734 -10.63 20.23 -17.83
CA GLU A 734 -11.38 19.21 -18.60
C GLU A 734 -11.48 17.84 -17.90
N ASP A 735 -10.49 17.50 -17.08
CA ASP A 735 -10.39 16.22 -16.36
C ASP A 735 -10.71 16.30 -14.87
N GLY A 736 -10.88 17.50 -14.28
CA GLY A 736 -11.11 17.65 -12.85
C GLY A 736 -9.95 17.16 -11.96
N ALA A 737 -8.73 17.10 -12.50
CA ALA A 737 -7.55 16.52 -11.86
C ALA A 737 -7.22 17.13 -10.49
N SER A 738 -7.48 18.44 -10.30
CA SER A 738 -7.22 19.12 -9.03
C SER A 738 -8.13 18.63 -7.89
N LEU A 739 -9.38 18.32 -8.20
CA LEU A 739 -10.36 17.76 -7.25
C LEU A 739 -10.07 16.29 -6.99
N HIS A 740 -9.71 15.53 -8.03
CA HIS A 740 -9.23 14.15 -7.93
C HIS A 740 -8.06 14.04 -6.95
N ASN A 741 -6.98 14.78 -7.21
CA ASN A 741 -5.79 14.76 -6.37
C ASN A 741 -6.10 15.12 -4.91
N LEU A 742 -6.95 16.13 -4.66
CA LEU A 742 -7.33 16.50 -3.30
C LEU A 742 -8.04 15.34 -2.59
N LEU A 743 -9.03 14.73 -3.22
CA LEU A 743 -9.83 13.69 -2.60
C LEU A 743 -9.04 12.39 -2.44
N GLU A 744 -8.15 12.08 -3.38
CA GLU A 744 -7.19 10.97 -3.29
C GLU A 744 -6.21 11.16 -2.12
N GLU A 745 -5.58 12.34 -2.01
CA GLU A 745 -4.70 12.66 -0.89
C GLU A 745 -5.43 12.60 0.47
N MET A 746 -6.66 13.12 0.53
CA MET A 746 -7.50 13.05 1.74
C MET A 746 -7.86 11.61 2.09
N ALA A 747 -8.25 10.80 1.11
CA ALA A 747 -8.62 9.40 1.30
C ALA A 747 -7.43 8.58 1.80
N GLY A 748 -6.28 8.69 1.14
CA GLY A 748 -5.07 7.97 1.54
C GLY A 748 -4.58 8.35 2.93
N PHE A 749 -4.61 9.65 3.26
CA PHE A 749 -4.25 10.11 4.62
C PHE A 749 -5.16 9.48 5.67
N ALA A 750 -6.48 9.50 5.45
CA ALA A 750 -7.47 8.98 6.41
C ALA A 750 -7.41 7.45 6.53
N ILE A 751 -7.21 6.73 5.43
CA ILE A 751 -7.02 5.26 5.42
C ILE A 751 -5.78 4.87 6.23
N VAL A 752 -4.66 5.59 6.05
CA VAL A 752 -3.44 5.34 6.84
C VAL A 752 -3.67 5.61 8.34
N GLU A 753 -4.38 6.67 8.70
CA GLU A 753 -4.70 6.96 10.12
C GLU A 753 -5.59 5.87 10.74
N ARG A 754 -6.65 5.44 10.04
CA ARG A 754 -7.54 4.39 10.55
C ARG A 754 -6.83 3.04 10.64
N SER A 755 -5.97 2.72 9.68
CA SER A 755 -5.16 1.50 9.68
C SER A 755 -4.12 1.52 10.80
N THR A 756 -3.49 2.66 11.04
CA THR A 756 -2.59 2.87 12.18
C THR A 756 -3.34 2.66 13.50
N MET A 757 -4.56 3.19 13.62
CA MET A 757 -5.41 3.00 14.81
C MET A 757 -5.81 1.53 15.03
N LYS A 758 -6.16 0.80 13.97
CA LYS A 758 -6.48 -0.64 14.04
C LYS A 758 -5.29 -1.49 14.49
N LYS A 759 -4.09 -1.21 13.96
CA LYS A 759 -2.85 -1.93 14.30
C LYS A 759 -2.31 -1.56 15.68
N LEU A 760 -2.49 -0.30 16.11
CA LEU A 760 -1.99 0.23 17.38
C LEU A 760 -3.11 0.85 18.23
N PRO A 761 -3.95 0.02 18.86
CA PRO A 761 -4.98 0.50 19.77
C PRO A 761 -4.32 1.16 20.99
N GLY A 762 -4.33 2.49 21.04
CA GLY A 762 -3.78 3.28 22.17
C GLY A 762 -2.78 4.37 21.79
N LEU A 763 -2.32 4.43 20.52
CA LEU A 763 -1.43 5.51 20.05
C LEU A 763 -2.18 6.85 19.92
N ARG A 764 -3.38 6.83 19.33
CA ARG A 764 -4.29 7.98 19.24
C ARG A 764 -5.69 7.58 19.66
N SER A 765 -6.44 8.53 20.21
CA SER A 765 -7.85 8.31 20.49
C SER A 765 -8.66 8.33 19.18
N PRO A 766 -9.75 7.57 19.08
CA PRO A 766 -10.64 7.63 17.91
C PRO A 766 -11.19 9.04 17.72
N VAL A 767 -11.49 9.74 18.82
CA VAL A 767 -11.97 11.13 18.84
C VAL A 767 -10.97 12.07 18.15
N ASP A 768 -9.67 11.95 18.44
CA ASP A 768 -8.65 12.81 17.82
C ASP A 768 -8.51 12.60 16.30
N VAL A 769 -8.78 11.37 15.83
CA VAL A 769 -8.73 11.03 14.40
C VAL A 769 -9.99 11.54 13.70
N ASP A 770 -11.15 11.40 14.35
CA ASP A 770 -12.42 11.89 13.83
C ASP A 770 -12.48 13.44 13.82
N GLU A 771 -11.95 14.13 14.84
CA GLU A 771 -11.81 15.60 14.83
C GLU A 771 -10.90 16.11 13.69
N LEU A 772 -9.81 15.39 13.42
CA LEU A 772 -8.94 15.72 12.29
C LEU A 772 -9.66 15.56 10.97
N TRP A 773 -10.39 14.46 10.82
CA TRP A 773 -11.21 14.16 9.66
C TRP A 773 -12.28 15.24 9.44
N ASP A 774 -13.02 15.63 10.48
CA ASP A 774 -14.03 16.68 10.43
C ASP A 774 -13.42 18.02 10.00
N SER A 775 -12.24 18.36 10.52
CA SER A 775 -11.51 19.56 10.13
C SER A 775 -11.05 19.51 8.67
N MET A 776 -10.62 18.36 8.15
CA MET A 776 -10.28 18.19 6.73
C MET A 776 -11.52 18.37 5.86
N CYS A 777 -12.63 17.74 6.24
CA CYS A 777 -13.89 17.83 5.52
C CYS A 777 -14.42 19.26 5.47
N GLN A 778 -14.44 19.99 6.60
CA GLN A 778 -14.85 21.40 6.62
C GLN A 778 -13.98 22.28 5.72
N THR A 779 -12.66 22.04 5.71
CA THR A 779 -11.73 22.80 4.87
C THR A 779 -11.96 22.50 3.39
N ALA A 780 -12.09 21.23 3.02
CA ALA A 780 -12.39 20.78 1.67
C ALA A 780 -13.73 21.32 1.18
N VAL A 781 -14.79 21.22 1.99
CA VAL A 781 -16.12 21.78 1.70
C VAL A 781 -16.04 23.29 1.47
N SER A 782 -15.27 24.02 2.28
CA SER A 782 -15.07 25.48 2.10
C SER A 782 -14.35 25.81 0.79
N LEU A 783 -13.31 25.05 0.43
CA LEU A 783 -12.57 25.25 -0.82
C LEU A 783 -13.43 24.90 -2.04
N ILE A 784 -14.11 23.76 -2.02
CA ILE A 784 -15.03 23.35 -3.09
C ILE A 784 -16.16 24.38 -3.22
N SER A 785 -16.77 24.82 -2.11
CA SER A 785 -17.83 25.84 -2.14
C SER A 785 -17.38 27.18 -2.74
N LYS A 786 -16.13 27.59 -2.50
CA LYS A 786 -15.56 28.80 -3.12
C LYS A 786 -15.32 28.62 -4.63
N ALA A 787 -14.75 27.48 -5.01
CA ALA A 787 -14.46 27.16 -6.40
C ALA A 787 -15.74 26.87 -7.21
N LEU A 788 -16.82 26.46 -6.54
CA LEU A 788 -18.11 26.20 -7.19
C LEU A 788 -18.67 27.43 -7.86
N CYS A 789 -18.39 28.64 -7.40
CA CYS A 789 -18.84 29.89 -8.04
C CYS A 789 -18.40 30.01 -9.51
N GLU A 790 -17.28 29.40 -9.90
CA GLU A 790 -16.70 29.49 -11.25
C GLU A 790 -17.28 28.45 -12.24
N VAL A 791 -18.09 27.50 -11.77
CA VAL A 791 -18.66 26.43 -12.60
C VAL A 791 -20.01 26.86 -13.18
N ASP A 792 -20.10 26.91 -14.52
CA ASP A 792 -21.32 27.31 -15.25
C ASP A 792 -22.03 26.14 -15.97
N ASN A 793 -21.44 24.95 -15.99
CA ASN A 793 -21.97 23.77 -16.68
C ASN A 793 -22.61 22.76 -15.71
N ALA A 794 -23.83 22.34 -16.02
CA ALA A 794 -24.59 21.36 -15.25
C ALA A 794 -23.97 19.94 -15.29
N GLU A 795 -23.35 19.57 -16.42
CA GLU A 795 -22.69 18.26 -16.57
C GLU A 795 -21.41 18.15 -15.72
N SER A 796 -20.62 19.22 -15.65
CA SER A 796 -19.45 19.30 -14.78
C SER A 796 -19.84 19.14 -13.30
N LEU A 797 -20.99 19.70 -12.88
CA LEU A 797 -21.50 19.50 -11.52
C LEU A 797 -21.89 18.04 -11.23
N LEU A 798 -22.43 17.32 -12.22
CA LEU A 798 -22.72 15.88 -12.08
C LEU A 798 -21.44 15.05 -11.96
N ARG A 799 -20.39 15.37 -12.75
CA ARG A 799 -19.07 14.73 -12.61
C ARG A 799 -18.49 14.96 -11.21
N ILE A 800 -18.52 16.21 -10.73
CA ILE A 800 -18.08 16.57 -9.37
C ILE A 800 -18.88 15.83 -8.30
N LYS A 801 -20.22 15.78 -8.44
CA LYS A 801 -21.10 15.03 -7.54
C LYS A 801 -20.71 13.55 -7.48
N ASN A 802 -20.55 12.90 -8.64
CA ASN A 802 -20.24 11.47 -8.70
C ASN A 802 -18.90 11.13 -8.05
N LEU A 803 -17.90 12.00 -8.23
CA LEU A 803 -16.58 11.85 -7.63
C LEU A 803 -16.64 12.02 -6.11
N ILE A 804 -17.35 13.05 -5.60
CA ILE A 804 -17.57 13.25 -4.16
C ILE A 804 -18.38 12.09 -3.57
N ALA A 805 -19.38 11.57 -4.28
CA ALA A 805 -20.18 10.42 -3.85
C ALA A 805 -19.33 9.15 -3.75
N LEU A 806 -18.48 8.88 -4.75
CA LEU A 806 -17.53 7.77 -4.71
C LEU A 806 -16.60 7.88 -3.50
N PHE A 807 -16.06 9.07 -3.27
CA PHE A 807 -15.22 9.36 -2.10
C PHE A 807 -15.97 9.12 -0.78
N MET A 808 -17.20 9.61 -0.64
CA MET A 808 -18.01 9.37 0.56
C MET A 808 -18.27 7.89 0.81
N GLN A 809 -18.56 7.13 -0.26
CA GLN A 809 -18.77 5.69 -0.19
C GLN A 809 -17.49 4.95 0.22
N THR A 810 -16.33 5.32 -0.33
CA THR A 810 -15.03 4.77 0.08
C THR A 810 -14.77 5.03 1.56
N MET A 811 -14.99 6.26 2.03
CA MET A 811 -14.70 6.64 3.42
C MET A 811 -15.66 6.04 4.45
N ASN A 812 -16.94 5.85 4.06
CA ASN A 812 -17.92 5.17 4.91
C ASN A 812 -17.54 3.68 5.12
N ALA A 813 -16.97 3.01 4.12
CA ALA A 813 -16.44 1.64 4.26
C ALA A 813 -15.35 1.53 5.35
N TRP A 814 -14.58 2.60 5.55
CA TRP A 814 -13.54 2.69 6.59
C TRP A 814 -14.05 3.23 7.93
N GLY A 815 -15.36 3.48 8.06
CA GLY A 815 -16.01 3.90 9.31
C GLY A 815 -15.86 5.39 9.63
N PHE A 816 -15.61 6.25 8.64
CA PHE A 816 -15.58 7.70 8.83
C PHE A 816 -16.96 8.33 8.60
N ALA A 817 -17.32 9.30 9.44
CA ALA A 817 -18.55 10.06 9.28
C ALA A 817 -18.42 11.07 8.13
N VAL A 818 -19.34 11.06 7.17
CA VAL A 818 -19.30 11.92 5.98
C VAL A 818 -20.36 13.02 5.98
N GLY A 819 -21.01 13.27 7.12
CA GLY A 819 -22.18 14.17 7.23
C GLY A 819 -21.93 15.63 6.82
N THR A 820 -20.68 16.11 6.84
CA THR A 820 -20.32 17.45 6.34
C THR A 820 -20.49 17.58 4.84
N PHE A 821 -20.33 16.50 4.08
CA PHE A 821 -20.51 16.49 2.63
C PHE A 821 -21.99 16.46 2.22
N ASP A 822 -22.91 16.03 3.09
CA ASP A 822 -24.36 16.15 2.83
C ASP A 822 -24.79 17.61 2.65
N ASN A 823 -24.22 18.52 3.45
CA ASN A 823 -24.44 19.96 3.31
C ASN A 823 -23.83 20.51 2.01
N LEU A 824 -22.70 19.95 1.57
CA LEU A 824 -22.12 20.28 0.28
C LEU A 824 -22.99 19.77 -0.87
N PHE A 825 -23.57 18.56 -0.77
CA PHE A 825 -24.53 18.06 -1.75
C PHE A 825 -25.77 18.92 -1.83
N LEU A 826 -26.30 19.43 -0.72
CA LEU A 826 -27.39 20.42 -0.73
C LEU A 826 -26.98 21.69 -1.48
N THR A 827 -25.75 22.15 -1.30
CA THR A 827 -25.23 23.34 -1.99
C THR A 827 -25.02 23.09 -3.49
N LEU A 828 -24.45 21.93 -3.85
CA LEU A 828 -24.31 21.46 -5.23
C LEU A 828 -25.67 21.31 -5.91
N PHE A 829 -26.65 20.74 -5.22
CA PHE A 829 -28.01 20.58 -5.70
C PHE A 829 -28.67 21.93 -5.96
N ARG A 830 -28.59 22.88 -5.03
CA ARG A 830 -29.14 24.24 -5.24
C ARG A 830 -28.52 24.93 -6.45
N LYS A 831 -27.20 24.85 -6.61
CA LYS A 831 -26.51 25.44 -7.77
C LYS A 831 -26.84 24.71 -9.07
N TYR A 832 -26.95 23.39 -9.04
CA TYR A 832 -27.39 22.58 -10.18
C TYR A 832 -28.83 22.93 -10.58
N ALA A 833 -29.72 23.05 -9.61
CA ALA A 833 -31.11 23.47 -9.80
C ALA A 833 -31.19 24.88 -10.40
N GLU A 834 -30.36 25.82 -9.94
CA GLU A 834 -30.29 27.18 -10.50
C GLU A 834 -29.82 27.18 -11.96
N LEU A 835 -28.77 26.43 -12.30
CA LEU A 835 -28.27 26.32 -13.67
C LEU A 835 -29.26 25.62 -14.61
N LEU A 836 -29.89 24.53 -14.15
CA LEU A 836 -30.96 23.86 -14.89
C LEU A 836 -32.13 24.80 -15.12
N LYS A 837 -32.60 25.48 -14.06
CA LYS A 837 -33.67 26.47 -14.16
C LYS A 837 -33.34 27.55 -15.18
N ARG A 838 -32.10 28.08 -15.21
CA ARG A 838 -31.68 29.07 -16.21
C ARG A 838 -31.76 28.50 -17.63
N ARG A 839 -31.15 27.33 -17.85
CA ARG A 839 -31.14 26.67 -19.17
C ARG A 839 -32.56 26.39 -19.67
N PHE A 840 -33.36 25.72 -18.87
CA PHE A 840 -34.73 25.39 -19.26
C PHE A 840 -35.60 26.65 -19.38
N SER A 841 -35.36 27.70 -18.59
CA SER A 841 -36.03 28.99 -18.80
C SER A 841 -35.73 29.58 -20.18
N ASP A 842 -34.49 29.46 -20.67
CA ASP A 842 -34.11 29.92 -22.00
C ASP A 842 -34.77 29.03 -23.08
N ASP A 843 -34.77 27.71 -22.89
CA ASP A 843 -35.43 26.75 -23.79
C ASP A 843 -36.95 27.00 -23.88
N PHE A 844 -37.63 27.20 -22.75
CA PHE A 844 -39.06 27.56 -22.71
C PHE A 844 -39.33 28.88 -23.43
N GLN A 845 -38.46 29.88 -23.24
CA GLN A 845 -38.60 31.17 -23.89
C GLN A 845 -38.44 31.04 -25.42
N GLU A 846 -37.51 30.21 -25.88
CA GLU A 846 -37.33 29.91 -27.31
C GLU A 846 -38.58 29.23 -27.89
N ILE A 847 -39.09 28.18 -27.24
CA ILE A 847 -40.29 27.45 -27.67
C ILE A 847 -41.50 28.38 -27.79
N VAL A 848 -41.76 29.18 -26.75
CA VAL A 848 -42.93 30.09 -26.73
C VAL A 848 -42.79 31.23 -27.74
N SER A 849 -41.57 31.67 -28.03
CA SER A 849 -41.31 32.71 -29.03
C SER A 849 -41.44 32.20 -30.47
N THR A 850 -41.19 30.91 -30.70
CA THR A 850 -41.19 30.29 -32.03
C THR A 850 -42.56 29.74 -32.44
N ASP A 851 -43.47 29.52 -31.47
CA ASP A 851 -44.80 28.98 -31.71
C ASP A 851 -45.67 29.90 -32.59
N ASP A 852 -46.42 29.29 -33.51
CA ASP A 852 -47.35 29.98 -34.41
C ASP A 852 -48.79 30.03 -33.86
N TYR A 853 -49.04 29.41 -32.71
CA TYR A 853 -50.33 29.29 -32.04
C TYR A 853 -51.42 28.74 -32.96
N MET A 854 -51.07 27.73 -33.76
CA MET A 854 -52.01 26.96 -34.57
C MET A 854 -52.20 25.53 -34.04
N PRO A 855 -53.39 24.91 -34.21
CA PRO A 855 -53.59 23.50 -33.87
C PRO A 855 -52.58 22.59 -34.58
N MET A 856 -51.96 21.66 -33.84
CA MET A 856 -50.88 20.81 -34.38
C MET A 856 -51.42 19.71 -35.31
N PRO A 857 -51.03 19.68 -36.60
CA PRO A 857 -51.41 18.61 -37.51
C PRO A 857 -50.47 17.40 -37.37
N ILE A 858 -51.05 16.20 -37.32
CA ILE A 858 -50.32 14.93 -37.27
C ILE A 858 -50.66 14.09 -38.50
N GLN A 859 -49.62 13.68 -39.22
CA GLN A 859 -49.77 12.95 -40.47
C GLN A 859 -49.65 11.44 -40.30
N THR A 860 -48.93 10.99 -39.26
CA THR A 860 -48.63 9.57 -39.05
C THR A 860 -49.10 9.06 -37.69
N PRO A 861 -49.51 7.78 -37.59
CA PRO A 861 -49.81 7.15 -36.30
C PRO A 861 -48.59 7.11 -35.36
N GLU A 862 -47.38 7.02 -35.89
CA GLU A 862 -46.16 7.01 -35.06
C GLU A 862 -45.88 8.37 -34.38
N GLU A 863 -46.14 9.48 -35.08
CA GLU A 863 -46.06 10.82 -34.48
C GLU A 863 -47.13 11.01 -33.41
N PHE A 864 -48.32 10.45 -33.65
CA PHE A 864 -49.42 10.49 -32.69
C PHE A 864 -49.08 9.76 -31.39
N ASP A 865 -48.57 8.52 -31.47
CA ASP A 865 -48.14 7.75 -30.30
C ASP A 865 -46.99 8.45 -29.56
N LYS A 866 -46.05 9.08 -30.28
CA LYS A 866 -44.97 9.86 -29.66
C LYS A 866 -45.50 11.05 -28.87
N VAL A 867 -46.45 11.80 -29.43
CA VAL A 867 -47.05 12.95 -28.74
C VAL A 867 -47.88 12.50 -27.53
N LEU A 868 -48.61 11.38 -27.63
CA LEU A 868 -49.37 10.82 -26.50
C LEU A 868 -48.48 10.31 -25.35
N ASN A 869 -47.37 9.64 -25.67
CA ASN A 869 -46.46 9.15 -24.62
C ASN A 869 -45.80 10.29 -23.84
N VAL A 870 -45.63 11.44 -24.50
CA VAL A 870 -44.94 12.61 -23.99
C VAL A 870 -45.87 13.58 -23.27
N SER A 871 -47.04 13.85 -23.85
CA SER A 871 -48.01 14.81 -23.30
C SER A 871 -48.94 14.12 -22.30
N TRP A 872 -49.43 14.85 -21.30
CA TRP A 872 -50.44 14.35 -20.37
C TRP A 872 -51.85 14.44 -20.98
N TYR A 873 -51.99 14.04 -22.24
CA TYR A 873 -53.25 14.09 -22.98
C TYR A 873 -53.82 12.68 -23.15
N ASN A 874 -55.00 12.42 -22.57
CA ASN A 874 -55.72 11.17 -22.72
C ASN A 874 -56.86 11.35 -23.74
N PRO A 875 -56.75 10.85 -24.98
CA PRO A 875 -57.84 10.90 -25.93
C PRO A 875 -58.97 9.97 -25.50
N GLU A 876 -60.22 10.42 -25.62
CA GLU A 876 -61.40 9.63 -25.22
C GLU A 876 -61.55 8.32 -26.03
N ASN A 877 -61.04 8.26 -27.28
CA ASN A 877 -61.05 7.06 -28.15
C ASN A 877 -59.77 6.96 -29.01
N PRO A 878 -58.69 6.31 -28.55
CA PRO A 878 -57.42 6.22 -29.27
C PRO A 878 -57.43 5.30 -30.51
N GLN A 879 -58.38 4.37 -30.63
CA GLN A 879 -58.39 3.35 -31.69
C GLN A 879 -59.16 3.76 -32.97
N GLU A 880 -59.86 4.89 -32.98
CA GLU A 880 -60.73 5.31 -34.10
C GLU A 880 -60.20 6.53 -34.90
N GLN A 881 -58.98 7.00 -34.63
CA GLN A 881 -58.44 8.18 -35.32
C GLN A 881 -57.95 7.88 -36.74
N VAL A 882 -58.43 8.67 -37.69
CA VAL A 882 -58.03 8.64 -39.11
C VAL A 882 -56.97 9.73 -39.35
N PHE A 883 -55.82 9.34 -39.90
CA PHE A 883 -54.72 10.26 -40.21
C PHE A 883 -54.89 10.86 -41.62
N PRO A 884 -54.65 12.17 -41.83
CA PRO A 884 -54.11 13.14 -40.89
C PRO A 884 -55.14 13.64 -39.86
N CYS A 885 -54.76 13.67 -38.58
CA CYS A 885 -55.58 14.20 -37.49
C CYS A 885 -54.98 15.50 -36.96
N VAL A 886 -55.81 16.41 -36.45
CA VAL A 886 -55.35 17.67 -35.84
C VAL A 886 -55.60 17.60 -34.34
N LEU A 887 -54.57 17.87 -33.55
CA LEU A 887 -54.67 17.93 -32.10
C LEU A 887 -55.20 19.30 -31.64
N PRO A 888 -55.91 19.36 -30.50
CA PRO A 888 -56.55 20.58 -30.03
C PRO A 888 -55.57 21.67 -29.57
N PHE A 889 -54.34 21.30 -29.21
CA PHE A 889 -53.29 22.20 -28.73
C PHE A 889 -52.24 22.53 -29.81
N SER A 890 -51.49 23.63 -29.61
CA SER A 890 -50.38 24.01 -30.49
C SER A 890 -49.11 23.20 -30.20
N GLN A 891 -48.11 23.30 -31.08
CA GLN A 891 -46.83 22.59 -30.95
C GLN A 891 -46.08 22.96 -29.65
N MET A 892 -46.32 24.16 -29.10
CA MET A 892 -45.81 24.58 -27.80
C MET A 892 -46.11 23.58 -26.68
N TYR A 893 -47.36 23.12 -26.54
CA TYR A 893 -47.77 22.28 -25.40
C TYR A 893 -46.97 20.97 -25.28
N PRO A 894 -46.88 20.11 -26.32
CA PRO A 894 -46.12 18.87 -26.22
C PRO A 894 -44.62 19.13 -26.08
N LEU A 895 -44.05 20.16 -26.72
CA LEU A 895 -42.62 20.49 -26.55
C LEU A 895 -42.32 20.92 -25.10
N CYS A 896 -43.17 21.77 -24.51
CA CYS A 896 -43.04 22.11 -23.10
C CYS A 896 -43.21 20.88 -22.19
N CYS A 897 -44.11 19.94 -22.52
CA CYS A 897 -44.24 18.69 -21.77
C CYS A 897 -42.97 17.82 -21.84
N ILE A 898 -42.31 17.74 -23.01
CA ILE A 898 -41.01 17.06 -23.15
C ILE A 898 -39.99 17.68 -22.21
N ASP A 899 -39.88 19.02 -22.26
CA ASP A 899 -38.87 19.72 -21.49
C ASP A 899 -39.15 19.69 -19.99
N ILE A 900 -40.41 19.74 -19.56
CA ILE A 900 -40.78 19.53 -18.15
C ILE A 900 -40.43 18.10 -17.72
N ARG A 901 -40.73 17.08 -18.53
CA ARG A 901 -40.37 15.68 -18.19
C ARG A 901 -38.86 15.48 -18.17
N ASN A 902 -38.13 16.08 -19.10
CA ASN A 902 -36.67 16.04 -19.14
C ASN A 902 -36.06 16.78 -17.95
N PHE A 903 -36.62 17.95 -17.59
CA PHE A 903 -36.27 18.71 -16.41
C PHE A 903 -36.46 17.88 -15.13
N LEU A 904 -37.64 17.27 -14.94
CA LEU A 904 -37.92 16.38 -13.81
C LEU A 904 -36.97 15.19 -13.79
N ASN A 905 -36.75 14.52 -14.92
CA ASN A 905 -35.82 13.39 -15.00
C ASN A 905 -34.38 13.81 -14.65
N GLN A 906 -33.90 14.97 -15.07
CA GLN A 906 -32.57 15.48 -14.72
C GLN A 906 -32.48 15.85 -13.24
N PHE A 907 -33.53 16.43 -12.66
CA PHE A 907 -33.63 16.70 -11.22
C PHE A 907 -33.61 15.40 -10.39
N TYR A 908 -34.41 14.41 -10.75
CA TYR A 908 -34.44 13.11 -10.08
C TYR A 908 -33.20 12.25 -10.35
N PHE A 909 -32.55 12.41 -11.51
CA PHE A 909 -31.25 11.79 -11.78
C PHE A 909 -30.17 12.30 -10.83
N PHE A 910 -30.20 13.60 -10.49
CA PHE A 910 -29.35 14.12 -9.43
C PHE A 910 -29.72 13.52 -8.06
N ALA A 911 -30.99 13.22 -7.80
CA ALA A 911 -31.47 12.69 -6.52
C ALA A 911 -31.18 11.20 -6.28
N ASN A 912 -31.26 10.36 -7.34
CA ASN A 912 -31.36 8.91 -7.23
C ASN A 912 -30.16 8.20 -6.60
N ASP A 913 -28.95 8.79 -6.65
CA ASP A 913 -27.75 8.02 -6.30
C ASP A 913 -27.40 8.02 -4.80
N ASP A 914 -27.56 9.10 -4.01
CA ASP A 914 -27.04 9.13 -2.62
C ASP A 914 -27.62 10.26 -1.72
N PHE A 915 -28.73 10.92 -2.08
CA PHE A 915 -29.16 12.13 -1.38
C PHE A 915 -29.95 11.86 -0.09
N SER A 916 -29.47 12.42 1.04
CA SER A 916 -30.02 12.18 2.38
C SER A 916 -31.30 12.98 2.71
N ASN A 917 -31.65 14.01 1.93
CA ASN A 917 -32.77 14.94 2.23
C ASN A 917 -33.78 15.04 1.06
N PRO A 918 -34.66 14.06 0.85
CA PRO A 918 -35.64 14.08 -0.25
C PRO A 918 -36.62 15.25 -0.17
N ASP A 919 -36.99 15.70 1.03
CA ASP A 919 -37.94 16.81 1.21
C ASP A 919 -37.44 18.14 0.61
N VAL A 920 -36.14 18.41 0.68
CA VAL A 920 -35.55 19.63 0.10
C VAL A 920 -35.57 19.57 -1.43
N ILE A 921 -35.48 18.38 -2.01
CA ILE A 921 -35.58 18.18 -3.45
C ILE A 921 -37.01 18.50 -3.89
N ASP A 922 -38.00 17.93 -3.22
CA ASP A 922 -39.40 18.14 -3.54
C ASP A 922 -39.80 19.62 -3.41
N GLU A 923 -39.36 20.31 -2.36
CA GLU A 923 -39.57 21.76 -2.20
C GLU A 923 -38.87 22.58 -3.29
N THR A 924 -37.63 22.24 -3.65
CA THR A 924 -36.88 22.99 -4.67
C THR A 924 -37.45 22.75 -6.07
N VAL A 925 -37.87 21.52 -6.38
CA VAL A 925 -38.54 21.16 -7.65
C VAL A 925 -39.87 21.91 -7.74
N LYS A 926 -40.64 21.93 -6.65
CA LYS A 926 -41.89 22.69 -6.56
C LYS A 926 -41.67 24.17 -6.85
N ASP A 927 -40.74 24.82 -6.14
CA ASP A 927 -40.47 26.24 -6.30
C ASP A 927 -39.94 26.57 -7.71
N ALA A 928 -39.02 25.75 -8.24
CA ALA A 928 -38.47 25.94 -9.58
C ALA A 928 -39.54 25.77 -10.67
N LEU A 929 -40.40 24.77 -10.53
CA LEU A 929 -41.48 24.53 -11.49
C LEU A 929 -42.57 25.60 -11.39
N ASP A 930 -42.97 25.99 -10.17
CA ASP A 930 -43.92 27.08 -9.95
C ASP A 930 -43.40 28.37 -10.60
N GLU A 931 -42.10 28.67 -10.47
CA GLU A 931 -41.51 29.85 -11.10
C GLU A 931 -41.42 29.73 -12.63
N LEU A 932 -40.98 28.60 -13.18
CA LEU A 932 -40.90 28.39 -14.63
C LEU A 932 -42.29 28.48 -15.29
N LEU A 933 -43.26 27.75 -14.73
CA LEU A 933 -44.62 27.72 -15.26
C LEU A 933 -45.33 29.06 -15.05
N SER A 934 -45.21 29.67 -13.87
CA SER A 934 -45.90 30.94 -13.59
C SER A 934 -45.24 32.13 -14.26
N SER A 935 -43.92 32.26 -14.19
CA SER A 935 -43.21 33.47 -14.62
C SER A 935 -42.83 33.46 -16.10
N LYS A 936 -42.60 32.29 -16.70
CA LYS A 936 -42.13 32.19 -18.09
C LYS A 936 -43.23 31.73 -19.02
N VAL A 937 -43.94 30.66 -18.69
CA VAL A 937 -45.02 30.16 -19.54
C VAL A 937 -46.27 31.03 -19.41
N CYS A 938 -46.80 31.17 -18.19
CA CYS A 938 -48.07 31.86 -17.95
C CYS A 938 -47.99 33.36 -18.27
N ASP A 939 -46.97 34.08 -17.78
CA ASP A 939 -46.84 35.52 -18.04
C ASP A 939 -46.60 35.82 -19.53
N THR A 940 -45.83 35.00 -20.24
CA THR A 940 -45.64 35.19 -21.69
C THR A 940 -46.93 34.94 -22.47
N LEU A 941 -47.71 33.92 -22.11
CA LEU A 941 -49.03 33.69 -22.72
C LEU A 941 -49.97 34.86 -22.45
N VAL A 942 -49.95 35.42 -21.23
CA VAL A 942 -50.75 36.60 -20.87
C VAL A 942 -50.31 37.85 -21.65
N GLU A 943 -49.02 38.09 -21.83
CA GLU A 943 -48.53 39.18 -22.68
C GLU A 943 -49.06 39.05 -24.11
N ARG A 944 -49.14 37.82 -24.63
CA ARG A 944 -49.67 37.51 -25.97
C ARG A 944 -51.19 37.59 -26.07
N LEU A 945 -51.96 37.56 -24.97
CA LEU A 945 -53.41 37.78 -24.96
C LEU A 945 -53.81 39.20 -25.41
N ASN A 946 -52.87 40.16 -25.43
CA ASN A 946 -53.09 41.49 -25.99
C ASN A 946 -53.23 41.50 -27.52
N SER A 947 -53.03 40.38 -28.19
CA SER A 947 -53.19 40.22 -29.64
C SER A 947 -54.63 40.51 -30.09
N GLN A 948 -54.80 40.92 -31.36
CA GLN A 948 -56.12 41.21 -31.94
C GLN A 948 -56.73 40.02 -32.70
N TYR A 949 -55.98 38.95 -32.92
CA TYR A 949 -56.43 37.79 -33.68
C TYR A 949 -57.18 36.80 -32.80
N LEU A 950 -58.49 36.68 -33.00
CA LEU A 950 -59.35 35.78 -32.21
C LEU A 950 -58.88 34.32 -32.23
N GLY A 951 -58.43 33.82 -33.38
CA GLY A 951 -57.94 32.44 -33.50
C GLY A 951 -56.74 32.14 -32.59
N GLN A 952 -55.83 33.10 -32.44
CA GLN A 952 -54.67 32.96 -31.54
C GLN A 952 -55.12 32.98 -30.07
N ILE A 953 -56.07 33.84 -29.70
CA ILE A 953 -56.58 33.92 -28.32
C ILE A 953 -57.32 32.64 -27.93
N VAL A 954 -58.13 32.08 -28.83
CA VAL A 954 -58.81 30.80 -28.61
C VAL A 954 -57.81 29.66 -28.48
N GLN A 955 -56.76 29.63 -29.31
CA GLN A 955 -55.73 28.61 -29.19
C GLN A 955 -54.92 28.74 -27.89
N ILE A 956 -54.60 29.97 -27.46
CA ILE A 956 -53.96 30.23 -26.17
C ILE A 956 -54.87 29.76 -25.02
N LEU A 957 -56.19 30.00 -25.10
CA LEU A 957 -57.15 29.51 -24.10
C LEU A 957 -57.14 27.98 -23.99
N ILE A 958 -57.16 27.28 -25.14
CA ILE A 958 -57.07 25.80 -25.18
C ILE A 958 -55.73 25.32 -24.61
N ASN A 959 -54.62 25.98 -24.96
CA ASN A 959 -53.32 25.66 -24.39
C ASN A 959 -53.29 25.88 -22.87
N LEU A 960 -53.86 26.98 -22.34
CA LEU A 960 -53.96 27.26 -20.91
C LEU A 960 -54.78 26.19 -20.17
N GLU A 961 -55.86 25.70 -20.77
CA GLU A 961 -56.67 24.61 -20.22
C GLU A 961 -55.89 23.28 -20.17
N HIS A 962 -55.16 22.95 -21.24
CA HIS A 962 -54.30 21.76 -21.24
C HIS A 962 -53.12 21.88 -20.28
N PHE A 963 -52.57 23.09 -20.07
CA PHE A 963 -51.56 23.33 -19.03
C PHE A 963 -52.14 23.24 -17.61
N GLU A 964 -53.39 23.64 -17.37
CA GLU A 964 -54.07 23.41 -16.07
C GLU A 964 -54.18 21.91 -15.78
N LEU A 965 -54.62 21.12 -16.75
CA LEU A 965 -54.70 19.65 -16.64
C LEU A 965 -53.30 19.03 -16.42
N ALA A 966 -52.30 19.47 -17.19
CA ALA A 966 -50.93 19.02 -17.04
C ALA A 966 -50.35 19.33 -15.66
N CYS A 967 -50.66 20.49 -15.07
CA CYS A 967 -50.24 20.83 -13.71
C CYS A 967 -50.84 19.86 -12.69
N HIS A 968 -52.11 19.47 -12.84
CA HIS A 968 -52.75 18.50 -11.96
C HIS A 968 -52.13 17.10 -12.07
N GLU A 969 -51.89 16.62 -13.28
CA GLU A 969 -51.20 15.34 -13.52
C GLU A 969 -49.76 15.37 -13.01
N LEU A 970 -49.10 16.52 -13.08
CA LEU A 970 -47.76 16.68 -12.55
C LEU A 970 -47.74 16.68 -11.01
N GLU A 971 -48.75 17.26 -10.34
CA GLU A 971 -48.92 17.12 -8.89
C GLU A 971 -49.05 15.64 -8.48
N LEU A 972 -49.79 14.85 -9.27
CA LEU A 972 -49.90 13.39 -9.06
C LEU A 972 -48.58 12.65 -9.32
N LEU A 973 -47.83 13.03 -10.35
CA LEU A 973 -46.51 12.46 -10.66
C LEU A 973 -45.51 12.78 -9.55
N LEU A 974 -45.43 14.03 -9.12
CA LEU A 974 -44.58 14.43 -7.98
C LEU A 974 -44.97 13.66 -6.72
N ALA A 975 -46.26 13.47 -6.46
CA ALA A 975 -46.73 12.65 -5.35
C ALA A 975 -46.35 11.16 -5.48
N ALA A 976 -46.38 10.60 -6.70
CA ALA A 976 -45.99 9.22 -6.98
C ALA A 976 -44.47 8.99 -6.96
N ALA A 977 -43.68 10.00 -7.31
CA ALA A 977 -42.22 9.96 -7.27
C ALA A 977 -41.65 10.03 -5.85
N ARG A 978 -42.47 10.35 -4.84
CA ARG A 978 -42.05 10.33 -3.43
C ARG A 978 -41.75 8.90 -2.99
N SER A 979 -40.55 8.70 -2.47
CA SER A 979 -40.20 7.46 -1.77
C SER A 979 -41.16 7.21 -0.60
N GLN A 980 -41.48 5.94 -0.31
CA GLN A 980 -42.53 5.49 0.62
C GLN A 980 -42.44 5.99 2.09
N ASN A 981 -41.44 6.81 2.44
CA ASN A 981 -41.08 7.15 3.82
C ASN A 981 -41.48 8.56 4.30
N THR A 982 -42.14 9.39 3.49
CA THR A 982 -42.57 10.75 3.90
C THR A 982 -44.10 10.91 3.86
N SER A 983 -44.72 10.85 5.04
CA SER A 983 -46.13 11.16 5.25
C SER A 983 -46.34 12.68 5.37
N GLY A 984 -46.30 13.39 4.24
CA GLY A 984 -46.63 14.82 4.14
C GLY A 984 -47.80 15.08 3.20
N ASP A 985 -48.51 16.19 3.40
CA ASP A 985 -49.68 16.65 2.62
C ASP A 985 -49.43 16.69 1.10
N PRO A 986 -50.48 16.62 0.26
CA PRO A 986 -50.36 16.75 -1.20
C PRO A 986 -49.70 18.08 -1.59
N LEU A 987 -48.67 18.01 -2.43
CA LEU A 987 -48.00 19.19 -2.94
C LEU A 987 -48.90 19.88 -3.97
N THR A 988 -49.55 20.98 -3.60
CA THR A 988 -50.30 21.83 -4.53
C THR A 988 -49.38 22.89 -5.13
N LEU A 989 -49.36 23.01 -6.46
CA LEU A 989 -48.62 24.03 -7.21
C LEU A 989 -49.38 25.35 -7.18
N LYS A 990 -48.65 26.46 -7.02
CA LYS A 990 -49.23 27.81 -7.14
C LYS A 990 -49.54 28.15 -8.59
N ALA A 991 -48.83 27.54 -9.54
CA ALA A 991 -49.05 27.70 -10.97
C ALA A 991 -50.47 27.29 -11.39
N THR A 992 -51.05 26.24 -10.78
CA THR A 992 -52.39 25.74 -11.10
C THR A 992 -53.47 26.81 -10.89
N GLU A 993 -53.41 27.54 -9.77
CA GLU A 993 -54.33 28.65 -9.50
C GLU A 993 -54.12 29.81 -10.48
N LYS A 994 -52.86 30.13 -10.80
CA LYS A 994 -52.51 31.19 -11.75
C LYS A 994 -53.00 30.90 -13.18
N PHE A 995 -52.89 29.65 -13.64
CA PHE A 995 -53.42 29.23 -14.94
C PHE A 995 -54.95 29.33 -14.98
N ARG A 996 -55.63 28.93 -13.91
CA ARG A 996 -57.09 29.05 -13.80
C ARG A 996 -57.57 30.50 -13.83
N ASP A 997 -56.87 31.41 -13.14
CA ASP A 997 -57.23 32.82 -13.16
C ASP A 997 -56.97 33.44 -14.55
N ASN A 998 -55.86 33.09 -15.18
CA ASN A 998 -55.55 33.56 -16.53
C ASN A 998 -56.43 32.95 -17.62
N LYS A 999 -56.98 31.74 -17.42
CA LYS A 999 -58.04 31.16 -18.25
C LYS A 999 -59.27 32.07 -18.28
N LYS A 1000 -59.74 32.54 -17.12
CA LYS A 1000 -60.86 33.49 -17.02
C LYS A 1000 -60.55 34.84 -17.68
N VAL A 1001 -59.29 35.30 -17.59
CA VAL A 1001 -58.85 36.53 -18.26
C VAL A 1001 -58.87 36.35 -19.79
N ALA A 1002 -58.42 35.21 -20.31
CA ALA A 1002 -58.47 34.89 -21.72
C ALA A 1002 -59.91 34.75 -22.23
N GLU A 1003 -60.80 34.09 -21.46
CA GLU A 1003 -62.24 34.04 -21.74
C GLU A 1003 -62.83 35.45 -21.84
N LYS A 1004 -62.61 36.30 -20.83
CA LYS A 1004 -63.04 37.70 -20.84
C LYS A 1004 -62.55 38.43 -22.08
N ARG A 1005 -61.29 38.21 -22.46
CA ARG A 1005 -60.68 38.85 -23.63
C ARG A 1005 -61.33 38.42 -24.94
N ILE A 1006 -61.77 37.16 -25.05
CA ILE A 1006 -62.54 36.69 -26.22
C ILE A 1006 -63.84 37.48 -26.35
N PHE A 1007 -64.60 37.67 -25.26
CA PHE A 1007 -65.80 38.50 -25.28
C PHE A 1007 -65.49 39.93 -25.73
N GLU A 1008 -64.44 40.56 -25.19
CA GLU A 1008 -64.05 41.93 -25.58
C GLU A 1008 -63.69 42.05 -27.07
N VAL A 1009 -62.94 41.09 -27.63
CA VAL A 1009 -62.52 41.12 -29.04
C VAL A 1009 -63.69 40.84 -29.97
N VAL A 1010 -64.58 39.90 -29.62
CA VAL A 1010 -65.80 39.63 -30.39
C VAL A 1010 -66.72 40.85 -30.36
N ASN A 1011 -66.95 41.46 -29.19
CA ASN A 1011 -67.78 42.64 -29.06
C ASN A 1011 -67.18 43.85 -29.80
N SER A 1012 -65.88 44.10 -29.69
CA SER A 1012 -65.20 45.14 -30.47
C SER A 1012 -65.32 44.93 -31.98
N LYS A 1013 -65.30 43.68 -32.46
CA LYS A 1013 -65.52 43.39 -33.89
C LYS A 1013 -66.97 43.56 -34.31
N ILE A 1014 -67.91 43.28 -33.41
CA ILE A 1014 -69.34 43.58 -33.63
C ILE A 1014 -69.54 45.10 -33.67
N ASP A 1015 -68.88 45.86 -32.81
CA ASP A 1015 -68.88 47.32 -32.83
C ASP A 1015 -68.34 47.83 -34.17
N ASP A 1016 -67.17 47.37 -34.61
CA ASP A 1016 -66.58 47.71 -35.92
C ASP A 1016 -67.58 47.43 -37.07
N LEU A 1017 -68.31 46.32 -37.01
CA LEU A 1017 -69.27 45.92 -38.06
C LEU A 1017 -70.57 46.73 -38.00
N ILE A 1018 -71.08 47.04 -36.80
CA ILE A 1018 -72.32 47.82 -36.63
C ILE A 1018 -72.07 49.31 -36.90
N GLU A 1019 -70.88 49.83 -36.64
CA GLU A 1019 -70.50 51.20 -37.04
C GLU A 1019 -70.52 51.40 -38.56
N THR A 1020 -70.38 50.33 -39.36
CA THR A 1020 -70.58 50.39 -40.82
C THR A 1020 -72.04 50.40 -41.26
N ALA A 1021 -73.00 50.37 -40.32
CA ALA A 1021 -74.43 50.39 -40.64
C ALA A 1021 -74.85 51.76 -41.20
N GLU A 1022 -74.97 51.84 -42.52
CA GLU A 1022 -75.55 52.99 -43.21
C GLU A 1022 -77.07 52.81 -43.38
N TYR A 1023 -77.83 53.27 -42.39
CA TYR A 1023 -79.30 53.34 -42.51
C TYR A 1023 -79.76 54.66 -43.12
N ASP A 1024 -80.46 54.60 -44.26
CA ASP A 1024 -81.27 55.72 -44.75
C ASP A 1024 -82.64 55.69 -44.06
N TRP A 1025 -82.72 56.30 -42.88
CA TRP A 1025 -83.96 56.42 -42.09
C TRP A 1025 -85.09 57.20 -42.80
N VAL A 1026 -84.81 57.81 -43.96
CA VAL A 1026 -85.77 58.55 -44.81
C VAL A 1026 -85.82 57.96 -46.23
N ALA A 1027 -85.55 56.66 -46.38
CA ALA A 1027 -85.54 55.97 -47.68
C ALA A 1027 -86.88 56.07 -48.43
N GLN A 1028 -86.84 56.40 -49.72
CA GLN A 1028 -88.04 56.54 -50.57
C GLN A 1028 -88.54 55.21 -51.16
N VAL A 1029 -87.67 54.20 -51.19
CA VAL A 1029 -87.93 52.89 -51.79
C VAL A 1029 -87.89 51.83 -50.69
N ALA A 1030 -88.85 50.91 -50.75
CA ALA A 1030 -88.86 49.74 -49.87
C ALA A 1030 -87.65 48.84 -50.18
N PRO A 1031 -86.79 48.54 -49.21
CA PRO A 1031 -85.66 47.63 -49.43
C PRO A 1031 -86.19 46.21 -49.71
N THR A 1032 -85.65 45.55 -50.74
CA THR A 1032 -86.00 44.16 -51.09
C THR A 1032 -85.13 43.13 -50.39
N GLU A 1033 -83.86 43.45 -50.14
CA GLU A 1033 -82.85 42.59 -49.52
C GLU A 1033 -82.45 43.13 -48.13
N PRO A 1034 -81.97 42.28 -47.21
CA PRO A 1034 -81.41 42.72 -45.94
C PRO A 1034 -80.09 43.48 -46.15
N SER A 1035 -79.76 44.37 -45.22
CA SER A 1035 -78.59 45.26 -45.27
C SER A 1035 -77.28 44.47 -45.36
N SER A 1036 -76.31 45.01 -46.10
CA SER A 1036 -75.00 44.38 -46.32
C SER A 1036 -74.22 44.12 -45.02
N TYR A 1037 -74.32 45.04 -44.06
CA TYR A 1037 -73.69 44.88 -42.75
C TYR A 1037 -74.32 43.71 -41.97
N MET A 1038 -75.64 43.52 -42.05
CA MET A 1038 -76.35 42.43 -41.37
C MET A 1038 -76.02 41.05 -41.98
N GLN A 1039 -75.89 40.98 -43.31
CA GLN A 1039 -75.40 39.78 -44.00
C GLN A 1039 -73.95 39.47 -43.62
N THR A 1040 -73.13 40.50 -43.43
CA THR A 1040 -71.73 40.36 -43.01
C THR A 1040 -71.62 39.96 -41.54
N LEU A 1041 -72.47 40.50 -40.67
CA LEU A 1041 -72.56 40.18 -39.24
C LEU A 1041 -73.00 38.73 -39.02
N THR A 1042 -74.05 38.27 -39.68
CA THR A 1042 -74.51 36.87 -39.59
C THR A 1042 -73.48 35.90 -40.18
N ARG A 1043 -72.82 36.26 -41.30
CA ARG A 1043 -71.70 35.47 -41.85
C ARG A 1043 -70.51 35.45 -40.90
N PHE A 1044 -70.19 36.56 -40.25
CA PHE A 1044 -69.13 36.66 -39.25
C PHE A 1044 -69.43 35.80 -38.03
N LEU A 1045 -70.63 35.92 -37.44
CA LEU A 1045 -71.08 35.08 -36.33
C LEU A 1045 -71.08 33.59 -36.70
N SER A 1046 -71.54 33.24 -37.91
CA SER A 1046 -71.51 31.86 -38.40
C SER A 1046 -70.08 31.35 -38.61
N ASN A 1047 -69.18 32.17 -39.15
CA ASN A 1047 -67.78 31.79 -39.36
C ASN A 1047 -67.06 31.64 -38.02
N ILE A 1048 -67.27 32.55 -37.06
CA ILE A 1048 -66.73 32.42 -35.71
C ILE A 1048 -67.16 31.10 -35.09
N MET A 1049 -68.45 30.76 -35.20
CA MET A 1049 -69.02 29.53 -34.64
C MET A 1049 -68.43 28.27 -35.26
N ASN A 1050 -68.38 28.22 -36.60
CA ASN A 1050 -68.03 27.00 -37.32
C ASN A 1050 -66.53 26.83 -37.57
N SER A 1051 -65.72 27.88 -37.44
CA SER A 1051 -64.28 27.83 -37.76
C SER A 1051 -63.38 28.20 -36.59
N THR A 1052 -63.69 29.27 -35.84
CA THR A 1052 -62.76 29.79 -34.82
C THR A 1052 -63.03 29.23 -33.43
N LEU A 1053 -64.30 29.05 -33.05
CA LEU A 1053 -64.68 28.54 -31.72
C LEU A 1053 -64.83 27.02 -31.68
N LEU A 1054 -64.43 26.29 -32.74
CA LEU A 1054 -64.64 24.85 -32.84
C LEU A 1054 -63.97 24.09 -31.68
N GLY A 1055 -62.82 24.57 -31.21
CA GLY A 1055 -62.06 23.95 -30.11
C GLY A 1055 -62.53 24.23 -28.68
N LEU A 1056 -63.56 25.07 -28.46
CA LEU A 1056 -64.06 25.35 -27.09
C LEU A 1056 -65.13 24.34 -26.63
N PRO A 1057 -65.44 24.27 -25.32
CA PRO A 1057 -66.63 23.60 -24.81
C PRO A 1057 -67.93 24.25 -25.33
N THR A 1058 -68.99 23.46 -25.49
CA THR A 1058 -70.32 23.96 -25.94
C THR A 1058 -70.89 25.02 -25.01
N GLU A 1059 -70.64 24.88 -23.70
CA GLU A 1059 -71.09 25.82 -22.66
C GLU A 1059 -70.49 27.23 -22.85
N ILE A 1060 -69.19 27.32 -23.12
CA ILE A 1060 -68.50 28.60 -23.34
C ILE A 1060 -68.93 29.20 -24.69
N LYS A 1061 -69.12 28.36 -25.72
CA LYS A 1061 -69.63 28.82 -27.02
C LYS A 1061 -71.02 29.45 -26.92
N GLU A 1062 -71.91 28.81 -26.16
CA GLU A 1062 -73.26 29.32 -25.91
C GLU A 1062 -73.22 30.66 -25.16
N LEU A 1063 -72.32 30.80 -24.17
CA LEU A 1063 -72.13 32.06 -23.44
C LEU A 1063 -71.56 33.17 -24.32
N ILE A 1064 -70.55 32.90 -25.14
CA ILE A 1064 -69.99 33.88 -26.10
C ILE A 1064 -71.07 34.32 -27.07
N TYR A 1065 -71.90 33.40 -27.55
CA TYR A 1065 -72.96 33.72 -28.49
C TYR A 1065 -74.10 34.51 -27.82
N PHE A 1066 -74.43 34.18 -26.58
CA PHE A 1066 -75.38 34.94 -25.76
C PHE A 1066 -74.93 36.39 -25.60
N ASP A 1067 -73.67 36.59 -25.18
CA ASP A 1067 -73.10 37.92 -24.98
C ASP A 1067 -72.98 38.70 -26.29
N ALA A 1068 -72.43 38.09 -27.35
CA ALA A 1068 -72.30 38.68 -28.66
C ALA A 1068 -73.65 39.11 -29.26
N LEU A 1069 -74.68 38.27 -29.14
CA LEU A 1069 -76.03 38.62 -29.59
C LEU A 1069 -76.69 39.68 -28.71
N SER A 1070 -76.50 39.61 -27.39
CA SER A 1070 -77.03 40.64 -26.50
C SER A 1070 -76.40 41.99 -26.78
N HIS A 1071 -75.09 42.03 -27.02
CA HIS A 1071 -74.34 43.23 -27.38
C HIS A 1071 -74.78 43.75 -28.76
N ALA A 1072 -74.88 42.87 -29.76
CA ALA A 1072 -75.40 43.23 -31.08
C ALA A 1072 -76.84 43.77 -31.01
N ALA A 1073 -77.73 43.13 -30.24
CA ALA A 1073 -79.11 43.57 -30.07
C ALA A 1073 -79.19 44.95 -29.41
N ASN A 1074 -78.41 45.19 -28.35
CA ASN A 1074 -78.31 46.49 -27.68
C ASN A 1074 -77.77 47.58 -28.62
N MET A 1075 -76.74 47.27 -29.41
CA MET A 1075 -76.18 48.20 -30.39
C MET A 1075 -77.17 48.52 -31.51
N ILE A 1076 -77.90 47.52 -32.03
CA ILE A 1076 -78.95 47.73 -33.04
C ILE A 1076 -80.12 48.55 -32.45
N LEU A 1077 -80.51 48.31 -31.19
CA LEU A 1077 -81.49 49.13 -30.47
C LEU A 1077 -81.03 50.59 -30.30
N ALA A 1078 -79.72 50.82 -30.17
CA ALA A 1078 -79.14 52.16 -30.05
C ALA A 1078 -79.12 52.95 -31.37
N LEU A 1079 -79.08 52.30 -32.54
CA LEU A 1079 -79.05 52.96 -33.86
C LEU A 1079 -80.20 53.97 -34.08
N PRO A 1080 -81.48 53.63 -33.87
CA PRO A 1080 -82.59 54.58 -34.01
C PRO A 1080 -82.67 55.59 -32.84
N LEU A 1081 -82.07 55.28 -31.69
CA LEU A 1081 -81.97 56.16 -30.53
C LEU A 1081 -80.88 57.23 -30.66
N SER A 1082 -79.92 57.06 -31.57
CA SER A 1082 -78.81 57.99 -31.80
C SER A 1082 -79.26 59.45 -32.00
N PRO A 1083 -78.51 60.44 -31.48
CA PRO A 1083 -78.88 61.87 -31.56
C PRO A 1083 -78.86 62.42 -33.00
N ASP A 1084 -78.19 61.74 -33.91
CA ASP A 1084 -78.10 62.12 -35.33
C ASP A 1084 -79.39 61.82 -36.11
N VAL A 1085 -80.20 60.87 -35.62
CA VAL A 1085 -81.47 60.48 -36.25
C VAL A 1085 -82.62 61.32 -35.67
N LYS A 1086 -83.11 62.27 -36.47
CA LYS A 1086 -84.22 63.18 -36.08
C LYS A 1086 -85.60 62.71 -36.50
N ARG A 1087 -85.70 61.92 -37.58
CA ARG A 1087 -86.97 61.40 -38.13
C ARG A 1087 -86.75 60.04 -38.76
N ILE A 1088 -87.70 59.14 -38.54
CA ILE A 1088 -87.73 57.78 -39.10
C ILE A 1088 -89.02 57.62 -39.91
N ASN A 1089 -88.91 57.20 -41.17
CA ASN A 1089 -90.07 56.92 -42.03
C ASN A 1089 -90.44 55.42 -42.02
N PRO A 1090 -91.64 55.04 -42.51
CA PRO A 1090 -92.07 53.63 -42.48
C PRO A 1090 -91.17 52.69 -43.30
N ASN A 1091 -90.50 53.21 -44.34
CA ASN A 1091 -89.57 52.42 -45.15
C ASN A 1091 -88.26 52.11 -44.41
N GLY A 1092 -87.76 53.02 -43.57
CA GLY A 1092 -86.60 52.83 -42.70
C GLY A 1092 -86.93 51.89 -41.53
N VAL A 1093 -88.15 51.97 -40.98
CA VAL A 1093 -88.65 50.96 -40.03
C VAL A 1093 -88.72 49.58 -40.69
N MET A 1094 -89.18 49.51 -41.94
CA MET A 1094 -89.25 48.25 -42.69
C MET A 1094 -87.86 47.70 -43.04
N ALA A 1095 -86.85 48.56 -43.26
CA ALA A 1095 -85.46 48.16 -43.43
C ALA A 1095 -84.92 47.49 -42.16
N LEU A 1096 -85.08 48.15 -41.02
CA LEU A 1096 -84.70 47.62 -39.70
C LEU A 1096 -85.46 46.33 -39.38
N ALA A 1097 -86.76 46.27 -39.69
CA ALA A 1097 -87.57 45.09 -39.43
C ALA A 1097 -87.12 43.87 -40.24
N LYS A 1098 -86.75 44.06 -41.51
CA LYS A 1098 -86.18 42.99 -42.33
C LYS A 1098 -84.82 42.52 -41.80
N ASP A 1099 -83.99 43.43 -41.33
CA ASP A 1099 -82.68 43.08 -40.75
C ASP A 1099 -82.83 42.32 -39.43
N VAL A 1100 -83.79 42.72 -38.57
CA VAL A 1100 -84.12 42.03 -37.31
C VAL A 1100 -84.77 40.67 -37.58
N GLU A 1101 -85.65 40.55 -38.57
CA GLU A 1101 -86.24 39.28 -38.98
C GLU A 1101 -85.16 38.32 -39.55
N TYR A 1102 -84.23 38.83 -40.34
CA TYR A 1102 -83.10 38.06 -40.87
C TYR A 1102 -82.17 37.57 -39.75
N LEU A 1103 -81.87 38.42 -38.76
CA LEU A 1103 -81.12 38.03 -37.57
C LEU A 1103 -81.88 36.98 -36.73
N TYR A 1104 -83.19 37.15 -36.57
CA TYR A 1104 -84.04 36.19 -35.85
C TYR A 1104 -84.06 34.81 -36.53
N GLN A 1105 -84.22 34.76 -37.84
CA GLN A 1105 -84.17 33.50 -38.61
C GLN A 1105 -82.80 32.83 -38.52
N PHE A 1106 -81.71 33.61 -38.48
CA PHE A 1106 -80.38 33.09 -38.26
C PHE A 1106 -80.22 32.45 -36.88
N VAL A 1107 -80.67 33.13 -35.81
CA VAL A 1107 -80.63 32.58 -34.44
C VAL A 1107 -81.53 31.36 -34.29
N ASP A 1108 -82.69 31.35 -34.95
CA ASP A 1108 -83.59 30.20 -34.98
C ASP A 1108 -82.93 28.97 -35.61
N GLY A 1109 -82.12 29.19 -36.65
CA GLY A 1109 -81.33 28.16 -37.32
C GLY A 1109 -80.25 27.49 -36.45
N LEU A 1110 -79.89 28.07 -35.30
CA LEU A 1110 -78.89 27.53 -34.39
C LEU A 1110 -79.46 26.58 -33.32
N ASN A 1111 -80.79 26.43 -33.22
CA ASN A 1111 -81.48 25.47 -32.33
C ASN A 1111 -81.19 25.62 -30.82
N VAL A 1112 -80.77 26.79 -30.33
CA VAL A 1112 -80.57 27.04 -28.89
C VAL A 1112 -81.66 27.98 -28.36
N PRO A 1113 -82.52 27.54 -27.42
CA PRO A 1113 -83.69 28.30 -27.00
C PRO A 1113 -83.36 29.58 -26.22
N ILE A 1114 -82.27 29.59 -25.43
CA ILE A 1114 -81.83 30.72 -24.61
C ILE A 1114 -81.46 31.94 -25.48
N LEU A 1115 -80.96 31.70 -26.69
CA LEU A 1115 -80.50 32.76 -27.60
C LEU A 1115 -81.67 33.51 -28.25
N ARG A 1116 -82.87 32.93 -28.29
CA ARG A 1116 -84.09 33.60 -28.76
C ARG A 1116 -84.54 34.71 -27.81
N GLU A 1117 -84.41 34.49 -26.50
CA GLU A 1117 -84.86 35.46 -25.50
C GLU A 1117 -84.11 36.79 -25.59
N ASN A 1118 -82.86 36.78 -26.06
CA ASN A 1118 -82.05 37.99 -26.23
C ASN A 1118 -82.55 38.92 -27.35
N LEU A 1119 -83.27 38.38 -28.33
CA LEU A 1119 -83.81 39.16 -29.45
C LEU A 1119 -85.25 39.62 -29.20
N ASP A 1120 -85.91 39.15 -28.13
CA ASP A 1120 -87.30 39.48 -27.85
C ASP A 1120 -87.52 40.97 -27.62
N GLU A 1121 -86.58 41.66 -26.95
CA GLU A 1121 -86.66 43.12 -26.76
C GLU A 1121 -86.53 43.86 -28.10
N LEU A 1122 -85.59 43.44 -28.96
CA LEU A 1122 -85.40 44.02 -30.29
C LEU A 1122 -86.63 43.78 -31.19
N GLN A 1123 -87.17 42.56 -31.17
CA GLN A 1123 -88.36 42.20 -31.94
C GLN A 1123 -89.60 42.96 -31.47
N GLN A 1124 -89.83 43.05 -30.15
CA GLN A 1124 -90.96 43.81 -29.60
C GLN A 1124 -90.81 45.32 -29.87
N THR A 1125 -89.58 45.85 -29.86
CA THR A 1125 -89.30 47.26 -30.22
C THR A 1125 -89.61 47.53 -31.69
N VAL A 1126 -89.23 46.64 -32.61
CA VAL A 1126 -89.60 46.74 -34.02
C VAL A 1126 -91.11 46.61 -34.22
N GLN A 1127 -91.76 45.68 -33.52
CA GLN A 1127 -93.23 45.52 -33.57
C GLN A 1127 -93.96 46.76 -33.03
N LEU A 1128 -93.38 47.46 -32.04
CA LEU A 1128 -93.88 48.74 -31.57
C LEU A 1128 -93.72 49.83 -32.64
N MET A 1129 -92.59 49.85 -33.35
CA MET A 1129 -92.35 50.80 -34.45
C MET A 1129 -93.23 50.55 -35.69
N GLN A 1130 -93.70 49.31 -35.90
CA GLN A 1130 -94.61 48.92 -36.98
C GLN A 1130 -96.09 49.05 -36.60
N ALA A 1131 -96.42 49.24 -35.32
CA ALA A 1131 -97.80 49.29 -34.87
C ALA A 1131 -98.51 50.53 -35.42
N ASP A 1132 -99.68 50.33 -36.04
CA ASP A 1132 -100.53 51.42 -36.52
C ASP A 1132 -101.07 52.31 -35.38
N ASN A 1133 -101.03 51.81 -34.14
CA ASN A 1133 -101.56 52.48 -32.95
C ASN A 1133 -100.52 52.56 -31.82
N ALA A 1134 -99.77 53.65 -31.79
CA ALA A 1134 -98.72 53.91 -30.79
C ALA A 1134 -99.26 54.07 -29.34
N ASP A 1135 -100.56 54.32 -29.18
CA ASP A 1135 -101.18 54.52 -27.86
C ASP A 1135 -101.25 53.21 -27.03
N GLU A 1136 -101.16 52.03 -27.68
CA GLU A 1136 -101.20 50.72 -27.03
C GLU A 1136 -100.02 50.47 -26.07
N PHE A 1137 -98.93 51.22 -26.22
CA PHE A 1137 -97.75 51.14 -25.35
C PHE A 1137 -97.92 51.87 -24.01
N TYR A 1138 -98.78 52.90 -23.97
CA TYR A 1138 -99.04 53.66 -22.74
C TYR A 1138 -100.03 52.95 -21.80
N ASP A 1139 -100.79 51.97 -22.29
CA ASP A 1139 -101.65 51.11 -21.47
C ASP A 1139 -100.82 49.95 -20.88
N ILE A 1140 -100.69 49.95 -19.55
CA ILE A 1140 -99.90 48.99 -18.77
C ILE A 1140 -100.33 47.54 -19.03
N SER A 1141 -101.61 47.29 -19.29
CA SER A 1141 -102.15 45.94 -19.47
C SER A 1141 -101.82 45.34 -20.83
N THR A 1142 -101.90 46.14 -21.90
CA THR A 1142 -101.50 45.76 -23.27
C THR A 1142 -100.00 45.79 -23.44
N ARG A 1143 -99.31 46.75 -22.80
CA ARG A 1143 -97.84 46.82 -22.79
C ARG A 1143 -97.24 45.55 -22.19
N ASN A 1144 -97.68 45.12 -21.00
CA ASN A 1144 -97.15 43.87 -20.41
C ASN A 1144 -97.49 42.62 -21.23
N LYS A 1145 -98.54 42.66 -22.06
CA LYS A 1145 -98.98 41.53 -22.87
C LYS A 1145 -98.33 41.45 -24.26
N LYS A 1146 -98.02 42.59 -24.89
CA LYS A 1146 -97.47 42.68 -26.26
C LYS A 1146 -96.03 43.21 -26.32
N TYR A 1147 -95.64 44.11 -25.42
CA TYR A 1147 -94.38 44.85 -25.43
C TYR A 1147 -93.64 44.76 -24.08
N GLY A 1148 -93.82 43.66 -23.35
CA GLY A 1148 -93.40 43.51 -21.96
C GLY A 1148 -91.88 43.53 -21.74
N ARG A 1149 -91.08 43.36 -22.81
CA ARG A 1149 -89.61 43.39 -22.77
C ARG A 1149 -89.02 44.72 -23.25
N VAL A 1150 -89.82 45.65 -23.78
CA VAL A 1150 -89.33 46.97 -24.25
C VAL A 1150 -89.09 47.91 -23.08
N ASP A 1151 -87.90 48.51 -23.02
CA ASP A 1151 -87.53 49.49 -22.00
C ASP A 1151 -88.55 50.65 -21.91
N ALA A 1152 -88.94 50.98 -20.67
CA ALA A 1152 -89.89 52.04 -20.35
C ALA A 1152 -89.41 53.44 -20.73
N ILE A 1153 -88.10 53.63 -20.86
CA ILE A 1153 -87.49 54.92 -21.16
C ILE A 1153 -87.26 55.09 -22.67
N ASN A 1154 -86.81 54.04 -23.36
CA ASN A 1154 -86.48 54.11 -24.79
C ASN A 1154 -87.71 54.08 -25.70
N GLY A 1155 -88.78 53.39 -25.31
CA GLY A 1155 -90.01 53.27 -26.09
C GLY A 1155 -90.65 54.63 -26.49
N PRO A 1156 -90.87 55.57 -25.55
CA PRO A 1156 -91.43 56.89 -25.86
C PRO A 1156 -90.55 57.75 -26.76
N VAL A 1157 -89.21 57.68 -26.59
CA VAL A 1157 -88.24 58.43 -27.41
C VAL A 1157 -88.26 57.96 -28.87
N LEU A 1158 -88.46 56.66 -29.11
CA LEU A 1158 -88.58 56.11 -30.45
C LEU A 1158 -89.89 56.52 -31.14
N LEU A 1159 -91.00 56.56 -30.39
CA LEU A 1159 -92.30 57.00 -30.90
C LEU A 1159 -92.29 58.50 -31.28
N GLU A 1160 -91.53 59.34 -30.58
CA GLU A 1160 -91.37 60.76 -30.94
C GLU A 1160 -90.63 60.96 -32.28
N LYS A 1161 -89.70 60.07 -32.63
CA LYS A 1161 -88.92 60.14 -33.88
C LYS A 1161 -89.67 59.58 -35.10
N LEU A 1162 -90.80 58.90 -34.91
CA LEU A 1162 -91.52 58.18 -35.97
C LEU A 1162 -92.44 59.11 -36.78
N THR A 1163 -92.41 58.99 -38.11
CA THR A 1163 -93.25 59.79 -39.02
C THR A 1163 -94.12 58.89 -39.91
N HIS A 1164 -95.44 59.07 -39.90
CA HIS A 1164 -96.39 58.23 -40.64
C HIS A 1164 -96.55 58.60 -42.14
N THR A 1165 -95.75 59.53 -42.69
CA THR A 1165 -95.90 60.02 -44.07
C THR A 1165 -94.57 60.08 -44.83
N ILE A 1166 -94.52 59.47 -46.02
CA ILE A 1166 -93.39 59.53 -46.95
C ILE A 1166 -93.43 60.89 -47.68
N GLN A 1167 -92.57 61.84 -47.30
CA GLN A 1167 -92.47 63.13 -47.99
C GLN A 1167 -91.50 63.07 -49.18
N SER A 1168 -91.99 63.38 -50.38
CA SER A 1168 -91.19 63.55 -51.60
C SER A 1168 -90.37 64.85 -51.54
N PRO A 1169 -89.13 64.93 -52.02
CA PRO A 1169 -88.37 66.17 -51.98
C PRO A 1169 -88.80 67.09 -53.13
N VAL A 1170 -89.05 68.35 -52.77
CA VAL A 1170 -89.26 69.46 -53.69
C VAL A 1170 -88.01 69.62 -54.56
N LYS A 1171 -88.21 69.60 -55.89
CA LYS A 1171 -87.20 69.99 -56.88
C LYS A 1171 -86.76 71.44 -56.62
N THR A 1172 -85.48 71.65 -56.38
CA THR A 1172 -84.84 72.93 -56.66
C THR A 1172 -83.54 72.70 -57.43
N GLU A 1173 -83.44 73.46 -58.51
CA GLU A 1173 -82.57 73.27 -59.66
C GLU A 1173 -81.08 73.46 -59.34
N LYS A 1174 -80.25 72.75 -60.12
CA LYS A 1174 -78.79 72.80 -60.11
C LYS A 1174 -78.25 73.93 -61.00
N PHE A 1175 -77.03 74.35 -60.64
CA PHE A 1175 -75.91 74.93 -61.42
C PHE A 1175 -75.72 76.46 -61.43
N PRO A 1176 -74.47 76.97 -61.64
CA PRO A 1176 -73.12 76.35 -61.57
C PRO A 1176 -72.18 77.11 -60.58
N THR A 1177 -71.05 76.59 -60.08
CA THR A 1177 -69.75 76.61 -60.77
C THR A 1177 -68.68 75.77 -60.06
N LEU A 1178 -67.98 74.97 -60.86
CA LEU A 1178 -66.58 74.58 -60.63
C LEU A 1178 -65.66 75.80 -60.74
N THR A 1179 -64.62 75.86 -59.91
CA THR A 1179 -63.21 75.90 -60.37
C THR A 1179 -62.22 75.83 -59.20
N SER A 1180 -61.61 74.65 -59.06
CA SER A 1180 -60.16 74.42 -58.97
C SER A 1180 -59.27 75.62 -58.57
N ARG A 1181 -58.49 75.43 -57.50
CA ARG A 1181 -57.05 75.77 -57.54
C ARG A 1181 -56.22 74.98 -56.52
N PHE A 1182 -55.42 74.08 -57.07
CA PHE A 1182 -54.01 73.80 -56.75
C PHE A 1182 -53.54 73.79 -55.28
N GLY A 1183 -52.87 72.69 -54.93
CA GLY A 1183 -51.46 72.84 -54.55
C GLY A 1183 -50.96 72.02 -53.37
N LYS A 1184 -50.41 70.83 -53.69
CA LYS A 1184 -49.07 70.34 -53.28
C LYS A 1184 -48.61 70.57 -51.83
N LYS A 1185 -48.40 69.44 -51.15
CA LYS A 1185 -47.11 68.83 -50.74
C LYS A 1185 -46.53 69.36 -49.41
N SER A 1186 -46.60 68.51 -48.39
CA SER A 1186 -45.46 67.90 -47.70
C SER A 1186 -46.00 66.97 -46.63
#